data_AF-A0A6G0HUD2-F1
#
_entry.id   AF-A0A6G0HUD2-F1
#
_cell.length_a   1.000
_cell.length_b   1.000
_cell.length_c   1.000
_cell.angle_alpha   90.00
_cell.angle_beta   90.00
_cell.angle_gamma   90.00
#
_symmetry.space_group_name_H-M   'P 1'
#
loop_
_entity.id
_entity.type
_entity.pdbx_description
1 polymer ?
#
loop_
_entity_poly.entity_id
_entity_poly.type
_entity_poly.pdbx_seq_one_letter_code
_entity_poly.pdbx_strand_id
1 'polypeptide(L)'
;MAAVRGVLQRCDPVLLDPCSDSEQPDCAEAEAARMVLYLTDSRRVQKVLGRQLFVLDSMMSLLEGLKSAQQLMTQPCPPQPEGGARSRWKAMKVEYRSGVEETETLLRSLQDKIQHIDNRRHTLTQLITHKTQQSEQLESLQKAQNALQSCDRQLTGLRAESEAALSQLISWQRLRDELQVYVSAVQEVMQINLLSFNQSELCVELRPRPSSDQASNELDPLKLSITWSHDEHFSLQVSGGAAGLVEDSVSGRWSELSAALLDVMQCYMGQFQLLSEIQGLRASFAIDWCPAQRLLVYLKTAVLVCHLEVEDGYPSAGRARLLSVRRDGQPLDTRGLKPHKSDPSLTDCVNSYLTAVMKGNMMILAPLWLLLCWMSPEVSMANIPSFNKPTPLSMEEDSVDDMYFGCTDDMMDISKTYLKKEKKDMMWDDEVIKDCTKRTVKQNKNKALTEDHLRALCSYTAAVTHVDFNKAVRAEATNYGSSFKYHSLHYLLTSAIQILNPDHKICYTVYRRTNYIYTGEVSQIIRLGYFGSTSLTTTLTGFGANSCFKIQTCSGADVKEYAQVPEQQEVLIPPYEQFKITEIHDGEGKFAEMKDCRRVFVLESVGAHSFLQHAGSSPWRRLDCLVSMETAGLSRLHGDGWFVSRLPAAADGQQTTRWQKSLITDTEEADGGEQEQEQEPGPGPGPGPGV
;
A
#
# COMPACT_ATOMS: atom_id res chain seq x y z
N MET A 1 65.17 37.49 55.68
CA MET A 1 64.97 37.90 54.27
C MET A 1 65.40 39.34 53.99
N ALA A 2 64.98 40.36 54.76
CA ALA A 2 65.34 41.76 54.50
C ALA A 2 66.85 42.07 54.58
N ALA A 3 67.56 41.51 55.57
CA ALA A 3 69.00 41.72 55.73
C ALA A 3 69.86 41.09 54.61
N VAL A 4 69.42 39.95 54.04
CA VAL A 4 70.11 39.27 52.93
C VAL A 4 69.90 40.01 51.61
N ARG A 5 68.69 40.55 51.39
CA ARG A 5 68.34 41.37 50.23
C ARG A 5 69.18 42.67 50.17
N GLY A 6 69.50 43.26 51.32
CA GLY A 6 70.32 44.46 51.43
C GLY A 6 71.83 44.25 51.16
N VAL A 7 72.34 43.03 51.35
CA VAL A 7 73.74 42.69 51.01
C VAL A 7 73.87 42.41 49.51
N LEU A 8 72.89 41.73 48.90
CA LEU A 8 72.86 41.45 47.46
C LEU A 8 72.72 42.72 46.60
N GLN A 9 71.99 43.75 47.08
CA GLN A 9 71.88 45.05 46.40
C GLN A 9 73.22 45.78 46.19
N ARG A 10 74.26 45.50 46.98
CA ARG A 10 75.55 46.22 46.89
C ARG A 10 76.59 45.51 46.03
N CYS A 11 76.39 44.23 45.71
CA CYS A 11 77.39 43.42 45.02
C CYS A 11 77.03 43.08 43.57
N ASP A 12 75.74 42.96 43.23
CA ASP A 12 75.32 42.81 41.83
C ASP A 12 73.81 43.14 41.64
N PRO A 13 73.43 44.23 40.94
CA PRO A 13 72.02 44.60 40.72
C PRO A 13 71.23 43.60 39.87
N VAL A 14 71.91 42.70 39.14
CA VAL A 14 71.29 41.78 38.18
C VAL A 14 70.53 40.63 38.84
N LEU A 15 70.72 40.41 40.16
CA LEU A 15 70.03 39.36 40.93
C LEU A 15 68.67 39.77 41.51
N LEU A 16 68.19 40.99 41.19
CA LEU A 16 66.89 41.50 41.65
C LEU A 16 66.00 41.88 40.47
N ASP A 17 65.72 40.92 39.60
CA ASP A 17 64.60 41.05 38.68
C ASP A 17 63.37 40.35 39.28
N PRO A 18 62.24 41.03 39.54
CA PRO A 18 61.07 40.38 40.09
C PRO A 18 60.39 39.55 38.98
N CYS A 19 60.30 38.21 39.11
CA CYS A 19 59.31 37.44 38.31
C CYS A 19 57.94 38.08 38.61
N SER A 20 57.38 38.77 37.63
CA SER A 20 56.03 39.30 37.63
C SER A 20 55.02 38.16 37.66
N ASP A 21 54.15 38.15 38.66
CA ASP A 21 52.81 37.55 38.79
C ASP A 21 52.27 36.68 37.62
N SER A 22 52.96 35.61 37.25
CA SER A 22 52.42 34.54 36.43
C SER A 22 52.71 33.20 37.11
N GLU A 23 51.64 32.54 37.54
CA GLU A 23 51.60 31.20 38.14
C GLU A 23 52.06 30.12 37.14
N GLN A 24 53.31 30.19 36.72
CA GLN A 24 53.99 29.11 36.01
C GLN A 24 54.95 28.42 37.00
N PRO A 25 54.76 27.12 37.28
CA PRO A 25 55.56 26.38 38.27
C PRO A 25 57.07 26.40 37.96
N ASP A 26 57.44 26.68 36.70
CA ASP A 26 58.80 26.76 36.21
C ASP A 26 59.60 27.99 36.73
N CYS A 27 58.97 29.14 37.08
CA CYS A 27 59.71 30.31 37.64
C CYS A 27 60.30 29.95 39.02
N ALA A 28 59.53 29.24 39.86
CA ALA A 28 59.93 28.92 41.22
C ALA A 28 61.05 27.86 41.28
N GLU A 29 61.01 26.85 40.41
CA GLU A 29 62.10 25.88 40.28
C GLU A 29 63.38 26.52 39.75
N ALA A 30 63.27 27.42 38.76
CA ALA A 30 64.42 28.14 38.22
C ALA A 30 65.08 29.07 39.27
N GLU A 31 64.27 29.76 40.10
CA GLU A 31 64.77 30.60 41.17
C GLU A 31 65.45 29.78 42.28
N ALA A 32 64.86 28.63 42.65
CA ALA A 32 65.46 27.69 43.59
C ALA A 32 66.80 27.15 43.07
N ALA A 33 66.90 26.77 41.79
CA ALA A 33 68.12 26.29 41.17
C ALA A 33 69.25 27.34 41.19
N ARG A 34 68.93 28.62 40.89
CA ARG A 34 69.89 29.73 41.00
C ARG A 34 70.36 29.94 42.44
N MET A 35 69.44 29.83 43.40
CA MET A 35 69.77 29.99 44.82
C MET A 35 70.67 28.84 45.31
N VAL A 36 70.46 27.60 44.86
CA VAL A 36 71.34 26.45 45.15
C VAL A 36 72.76 26.67 44.62
N LEU A 37 72.90 27.19 43.40
CA LEU A 37 74.20 27.53 42.82
C LEU A 37 74.92 28.61 43.65
N TYR A 38 74.23 29.71 43.95
CA TYR A 38 74.77 30.81 44.76
C TYR A 38 75.22 30.34 46.16
N LEU A 39 74.42 29.50 46.83
CA LEU A 39 74.74 28.94 48.14
C LEU A 39 75.95 27.99 48.07
N THR A 40 76.08 27.24 46.98
CA THR A 40 77.21 26.32 46.76
C THR A 40 78.52 27.09 46.58
N ASP A 41 78.51 28.17 45.80
CA ASP A 41 79.67 29.04 45.61
C ASP A 41 80.02 29.82 46.89
N SER A 42 79.02 30.37 47.58
CA SER A 42 79.20 31.04 48.87
C SER A 42 79.88 30.11 49.89
N ARG A 43 79.46 28.84 49.94
CA ARG A 43 80.09 27.81 50.80
C ARG A 43 81.54 27.53 50.39
N ARG A 44 81.86 27.53 49.09
CA ARG A 44 83.23 27.35 48.59
C ARG A 44 84.12 28.51 49.03
N VAL A 45 83.64 29.75 48.91
CA VAL A 45 84.34 30.96 49.36
C VAL A 45 84.54 30.95 50.88
N GLN A 46 83.50 30.64 51.65
CA GLN A 46 83.59 30.55 53.11
C GLN A 46 84.60 29.48 53.57
N LYS A 47 84.72 28.35 52.87
CA LYS A 47 85.75 27.34 53.17
C LYS A 47 87.16 27.88 52.97
N VAL A 48 87.39 28.70 51.95
CA VAL A 48 88.70 29.32 51.69
C VAL A 48 89.01 30.37 52.76
N LEU A 49 88.07 31.26 53.04
CA LEU A 49 88.20 32.26 54.11
C LEU A 49 88.44 31.62 55.48
N GLY A 50 87.74 30.53 55.80
CA GLY A 50 87.95 29.77 57.04
C GLY A 50 89.34 29.14 57.14
N ARG A 51 89.92 28.68 56.01
CA ARG A 51 91.31 28.20 55.97
C ARG A 51 92.31 29.34 56.18
N GLN A 52 92.08 30.49 55.57
CA GLN A 52 92.95 31.67 55.74
C GLN A 52 92.89 32.20 57.17
N LEU A 53 91.69 32.29 57.75
CA LEU A 53 91.50 32.69 59.14
C LEU A 53 92.17 31.71 60.11
N PHE A 54 92.10 30.40 59.82
CA PHE A 54 92.82 29.40 60.61
C PHE A 54 94.34 29.62 60.60
N VAL A 55 94.92 29.89 59.43
CA VAL A 55 96.36 30.21 59.32
C VAL A 55 96.70 31.49 60.08
N LEU A 56 95.88 32.54 59.97
CA LEU A 56 96.09 33.80 60.69
C LEU A 56 95.96 33.65 62.21
N ASP A 57 94.94 32.94 62.70
CA ASP A 57 94.73 32.63 64.13
C ASP A 57 95.93 31.85 64.68
N SER A 58 96.37 30.82 63.95
CA SER A 58 97.60 30.07 64.23
C SER A 58 98.84 30.97 64.31
N MET A 59 99.02 31.87 63.35
CA MET A 59 100.14 32.82 63.34
C MET A 59 100.08 33.79 64.51
N MET A 60 98.91 34.37 64.80
CA MET A 60 98.74 35.31 65.92
C MET A 60 98.98 34.64 67.26
N SER A 61 98.46 33.43 67.51
CA SER A 61 98.73 32.68 68.74
C SER A 61 100.21 32.34 68.91
N LEU A 62 100.93 32.06 67.81
CA LEU A 62 102.38 31.86 67.84
C LEU A 62 103.12 33.15 68.18
N LEU A 63 102.69 34.29 67.64
CA LEU A 63 103.30 35.60 67.87
C LEU A 63 103.04 36.14 69.28
N GLU A 64 101.85 35.92 69.87
CA GLU A 64 101.53 36.30 71.26
C GLU A 64 102.45 35.63 72.29
N GLY A 65 102.99 34.44 71.99
CA GLY A 65 103.90 33.71 72.87
C GLY A 65 105.37 34.18 72.84
N LEU A 66 105.75 35.06 71.91
CA LEU A 66 107.14 35.47 71.72
C LEU A 66 107.49 36.72 72.54
N LYS A 67 108.61 36.69 73.25
CA LYS A 67 109.09 37.84 74.04
C LYS A 67 110.04 38.76 73.28
N SER A 68 110.60 38.31 72.14
CA SER A 68 111.40 39.13 71.23
C SER A 68 111.43 38.55 69.81
N ALA A 69 111.78 39.39 68.82
CA ALA A 69 111.87 38.98 67.40
C ALA A 69 112.96 37.92 67.13
N GLN A 70 113.97 37.81 67.99
CA GLN A 70 115.09 36.88 67.80
C GLN A 70 114.70 35.42 68.07
N GLN A 71 113.69 35.17 68.92
CA GLN A 71 113.16 33.82 69.17
C GLN A 71 112.51 33.18 67.94
N LEU A 72 111.97 33.98 67.01
CA LEU A 72 111.33 33.50 65.79
C LEU A 72 112.31 32.79 64.85
N MET A 73 113.58 33.22 64.84
CA MET A 73 114.61 32.72 63.92
C MET A 73 115.37 31.50 64.48
N THR A 74 115.23 31.20 65.78
CA THR A 74 116.05 30.20 66.48
C THR A 74 115.26 29.01 67.05
N GLN A 75 113.93 29.08 67.17
CA GLN A 75 113.11 27.95 67.65
C GLN A 75 112.34 27.25 66.51
N PRO A 76 112.28 25.91 66.49
CA PRO A 76 111.48 25.18 65.52
C PRO A 76 109.97 25.44 65.72
N CYS A 77 109.25 25.56 64.62
CA CYS A 77 107.81 25.86 64.64
C CYS A 77 107.01 24.70 65.26
N PRO A 78 106.05 24.94 66.18
CA PRO A 78 105.22 23.88 66.74
C PRO A 78 104.36 23.20 65.65
N PRO A 79 104.17 21.86 65.69
CA PRO A 79 103.48 21.14 64.62
C PRO A 79 101.99 21.49 64.49
N GLN A 80 101.34 22.02 65.54
CA GLN A 80 100.00 22.62 65.48
C GLN A 80 99.82 23.66 66.60
N PRO A 81 99.73 24.96 66.29
CA PRO A 81 99.20 25.94 67.24
C PRO A 81 97.68 25.73 67.36
N GLU A 82 97.20 25.34 68.53
CA GLU A 82 95.77 25.14 68.80
C GLU A 82 95.04 26.47 68.95
N GLY A 83 94.79 27.14 67.83
CA GLY A 83 93.90 28.29 67.76
C GLY A 83 92.43 27.89 67.99
N GLY A 84 91.71 28.66 68.80
CA GLY A 84 90.31 28.39 69.19
C GLY A 84 89.30 28.47 68.03
N ALA A 85 89.70 28.94 66.84
CA ALA A 85 88.83 29.02 65.66
C ALA A 85 88.34 27.66 65.16
N ARG A 86 89.16 26.60 65.29
CA ARG A 86 88.82 25.25 64.76
C ARG A 86 87.71 24.58 65.55
N SER A 87 87.70 24.70 66.87
CA SER A 87 86.66 24.12 67.72
C SER A 87 85.31 24.84 67.54
N ARG A 88 85.32 26.17 67.44
CA ARG A 88 84.13 26.98 67.14
C ARG A 88 83.51 26.64 65.77
N TRP A 89 84.33 26.47 64.73
CA TRP A 89 83.85 26.04 63.42
C TRP A 89 83.25 24.63 63.43
N LYS A 90 83.84 23.69 64.19
CA LYS A 90 83.28 22.33 64.36
C LYS A 90 81.92 22.38 65.06
N ALA A 91 81.78 23.17 66.12
CA ALA A 91 80.52 23.33 66.83
C ALA A 91 79.42 23.90 65.91
N MET A 92 79.71 24.97 65.18
CA MET A 92 78.80 25.59 64.21
C MET A 92 78.40 24.62 63.08
N LYS A 93 79.30 23.75 62.64
CA LYS A 93 79.01 22.72 61.62
C LYS A 93 78.06 21.64 62.14
N VAL A 94 78.15 21.28 63.42
CA VAL A 94 77.25 20.32 64.06
C VAL A 94 75.86 20.94 64.21
N GLU A 95 75.78 22.19 64.67
CA GLU A 95 74.52 22.94 64.78
C GLU A 95 73.82 23.09 63.42
N TYR A 96 74.55 23.48 62.38
CA TYR A 96 74.03 23.54 61.02
C TYR A 96 73.50 22.19 60.53
N ARG A 97 74.21 21.09 60.81
CA ARG A 97 73.77 19.74 60.41
C ARG A 97 72.46 19.36 61.11
N SER A 98 72.33 19.66 62.41
CA SER A 98 71.11 19.43 63.16
C SER A 98 69.93 20.21 62.58
N GLY A 99 70.14 21.47 62.21
CA GLY A 99 69.10 22.29 61.58
C GLY A 99 68.67 21.77 60.20
N VAL A 100 69.61 21.24 59.40
CA VAL A 100 69.30 20.61 58.11
C VAL A 100 68.43 19.36 58.30
N GLU A 101 68.81 18.48 59.23
CA GLU A 101 68.04 17.27 59.52
C GLU A 101 66.60 17.61 59.97
N GLU A 102 66.42 18.61 60.83
CA GLU A 102 65.10 19.09 61.23
C GLU A 102 64.29 19.62 60.04
N THR A 103 64.89 20.45 59.17
CA THR A 103 64.20 20.95 57.97
C THR A 103 63.84 19.84 56.98
N GLU A 104 64.68 18.80 56.83
CA GLU A 104 64.37 17.65 55.98
C GLU A 104 63.17 16.86 56.51
N THR A 105 63.07 16.68 57.83
CA THR A 105 61.91 15.97 58.42
C THR A 105 60.60 16.75 58.21
N LEU A 106 60.65 18.08 58.33
CA LEU A 106 59.50 18.94 58.08
C LEU A 106 59.08 18.92 56.61
N LEU A 107 60.03 18.93 55.67
CA LEU A 107 59.75 18.83 54.24
C LEU A 107 59.09 17.50 53.86
N ARG A 108 59.58 16.38 54.41
CA ARG A 108 58.94 15.06 54.19
C ARG A 108 57.51 15.05 54.73
N SER A 109 57.29 15.59 55.94
CA SER A 109 55.93 15.71 56.50
C SER A 109 55.00 16.58 55.64
N LEU A 110 55.53 17.65 55.05
CA LEU A 110 54.79 18.51 54.13
C LEU A 110 54.43 17.78 52.83
N GLN A 111 55.36 17.02 52.25
CA GLN A 111 55.12 16.20 51.06
C GLN A 111 54.04 15.15 51.31
N ASP A 112 54.08 14.45 52.45
CA ASP A 112 53.05 13.48 52.83
C ASP A 112 51.66 14.14 52.96
N LYS A 113 51.60 15.36 53.53
CA LYS A 113 50.36 16.12 53.64
C LYS A 113 49.83 16.56 52.27
N ILE A 114 50.70 16.99 51.37
CA ILE A 114 50.33 17.36 49.99
C ILE A 114 49.75 16.14 49.26
N GLN A 115 50.44 15.00 49.33
CA GLN A 115 49.97 13.76 48.72
C GLN A 115 48.60 13.33 49.26
N HIS A 116 48.39 13.49 50.57
CA HIS A 116 47.11 13.19 51.20
C HIS A 116 45.99 14.13 50.72
N ILE A 117 46.29 15.42 50.51
CA ILE A 117 45.33 16.38 49.94
C ILE A 117 44.99 16.01 48.50
N ASP A 118 45.98 15.62 47.68
CA ASP A 118 45.77 15.21 46.29
C ASP A 118 44.91 13.95 46.19
N ASN A 119 45.17 12.95 47.03
CA ASN A 119 44.36 11.75 47.09
C ASN A 119 42.90 12.09 47.45
N ARG A 120 42.67 12.95 48.45
CA ARG A 120 41.31 13.39 48.82
C ARG A 120 40.63 14.18 47.70
N ARG A 121 41.38 15.02 47.00
CA ARG A 121 40.89 15.79 45.84
C ARG A 121 40.43 14.85 44.74
N HIS A 122 41.23 13.84 44.42
CA HIS A 122 40.89 12.83 43.41
C HIS A 122 39.62 12.06 43.77
N THR A 123 39.49 11.60 45.02
CA THR A 123 38.27 10.94 45.49
C THR A 123 37.05 11.86 45.39
N LEU A 124 37.19 13.14 45.73
CA LEU A 124 36.09 14.10 45.64
C LEU A 124 35.65 14.33 44.18
N THR A 125 36.61 14.44 43.25
CA THR A 125 36.32 14.59 41.82
C THR A 125 35.57 13.38 41.25
N GLN A 126 35.93 12.16 41.66
CA GLN A 126 35.20 10.95 41.27
C GLN A 126 33.76 10.94 41.81
N LEU A 127 33.55 11.38 43.05
CA LEU A 127 32.20 11.46 43.63
C LEU A 127 31.34 12.53 42.94
N ILE A 128 31.92 13.68 42.60
CA ILE A 128 31.22 14.76 41.90
C ILE A 128 30.80 14.30 40.49
N THR A 129 31.72 13.69 39.74
CA THR A 129 31.46 13.19 38.37
C THR A 129 30.35 12.14 38.35
N HIS A 130 30.36 11.20 39.28
CA HIS A 130 29.29 10.21 39.44
C HIS A 130 27.94 10.87 39.75
N LYS A 131 27.92 11.85 40.65
CA LYS A 131 26.68 12.57 41.02
C LYS A 131 26.13 13.41 39.87
N THR A 132 26.98 14.06 39.07
CA THR A 132 26.55 14.77 37.86
C THR A 132 25.94 13.82 36.82
N GLN A 133 26.54 12.66 36.60
CA GLN A 133 26.01 11.67 35.65
C GLN A 133 24.63 11.13 36.08
N GLN A 134 24.43 10.89 37.39
CA GLN A 134 23.11 10.52 37.91
C GLN A 134 22.06 11.64 37.73
N SER A 135 22.45 12.90 37.88
CA SER A 135 21.55 14.05 37.65
C SER A 135 21.12 14.16 36.19
N GLU A 136 22.04 13.96 35.24
CA GLU A 136 21.74 13.96 33.80
C GLU A 136 20.83 12.80 33.41
N GLN A 137 21.04 11.61 33.98
CA GLN A 137 20.15 10.47 33.78
C GLN A 137 18.73 10.77 34.27
N LEU A 138 18.58 11.39 35.45
CA LEU A 138 17.27 11.76 35.99
C LEU A 138 16.56 12.80 35.10
N GLU A 139 17.29 13.78 34.56
CA GLU A 139 16.74 14.77 33.63
C GLU A 139 16.30 14.13 32.30
N SER A 140 17.08 13.16 31.79
CA SER A 140 16.73 12.42 30.57
C SER A 140 15.46 11.58 30.74
N LEU A 141 15.29 10.93 31.90
CA LEU A 141 14.09 10.19 32.25
C LEU A 141 12.87 11.11 32.36
N GLN A 142 13.02 12.29 32.96
CA GLN A 142 11.94 13.27 33.05
C GLN A 142 11.49 13.76 31.66
N LYS A 143 12.44 13.99 30.73
CA LYS A 143 12.12 14.36 29.34
C LYS A 143 11.37 13.24 28.62
N ALA A 144 11.80 11.99 28.78
CA ALA A 144 11.10 10.83 28.22
C ALA A 144 9.67 10.69 28.78
N GLN A 145 9.50 10.89 30.08
CA GLN A 145 8.18 10.83 30.72
C GLN A 145 7.23 11.94 30.21
N ASN A 146 7.73 13.17 30.03
CA ASN A 146 6.94 14.26 29.47
C ASN A 146 6.55 13.98 28.00
N ALA A 147 7.45 13.39 27.21
CA ALA A 147 7.17 13.00 25.83
C ALA A 147 6.08 11.90 25.75
N LEU A 148 6.16 10.91 26.64
CA LEU A 148 5.13 9.87 26.79
C LEU A 148 3.76 10.46 27.13
N GLN A 149 3.69 11.40 28.09
CA GLN A 149 2.43 12.08 28.43
C GLN A 149 1.87 12.90 27.25
N SER A 150 2.74 13.51 26.44
CA SER A 150 2.32 14.22 25.24
C SER A 150 1.74 13.26 24.18
N CYS A 151 2.36 12.11 23.98
CA CYS A 151 1.88 11.08 23.07
C CYS A 151 0.52 10.53 23.50
N ASP A 152 0.34 10.29 24.81
CA ASP A 152 -0.92 9.80 25.37
C ASP A 152 -2.08 10.81 25.17
N ARG A 153 -1.79 12.11 25.30
CA ARG A 153 -2.76 13.18 24.96
C ARG A 153 -3.12 13.21 23.48
N GLN A 154 -2.18 12.94 22.58
CA GLN A 154 -2.46 12.87 21.15
C GLN A 154 -3.29 11.63 20.80
N LEU A 155 -2.96 10.48 21.39
CA LEU A 155 -3.72 9.24 21.20
C LEU A 155 -5.17 9.37 21.69
N THR A 156 -5.38 10.01 22.84
CA THR A 156 -6.74 10.28 23.34
C THR A 156 -7.52 11.23 22.43
N GLY A 157 -6.87 12.26 21.87
CA GLY A 157 -7.48 13.14 20.87
C GLY A 157 -7.90 12.40 19.60
N LEU A 158 -7.00 11.59 19.03
CA LEU A 158 -7.29 10.78 17.83
C LEU A 158 -8.42 9.76 18.08
N ARG A 159 -8.49 9.17 19.28
CA ARG A 159 -9.61 8.29 19.64
C ARG A 159 -10.94 9.03 19.66
N ALA A 160 -10.99 10.23 20.24
CA ALA A 160 -12.22 11.03 20.27
C ALA A 160 -12.66 11.44 18.85
N GLU A 161 -11.72 11.81 17.97
CA GLU A 161 -12.02 12.09 16.57
C GLU A 161 -12.56 10.87 15.83
N SER A 162 -11.96 9.69 16.06
CA SER A 162 -12.45 8.42 15.52
C SER A 162 -13.86 8.08 15.99
N GLU A 163 -14.17 8.27 17.27
CA GLU A 163 -15.51 8.03 17.83
C GLU A 163 -16.56 9.00 17.26
N ALA A 164 -16.19 10.26 17.05
CA ALA A 164 -17.04 11.25 16.41
C ALA A 164 -17.33 10.88 14.94
N ALA A 165 -16.32 10.47 14.19
CA ALA A 165 -16.47 10.00 12.82
C ALA A 165 -17.36 8.75 12.73
N LEU A 166 -17.19 7.81 13.66
CA LEU A 166 -18.00 6.60 13.73
C LEU A 166 -19.47 6.93 14.05
N SER A 167 -19.72 7.90 14.93
CA SER A 167 -21.06 8.40 15.23
C SER A 167 -21.73 9.03 14.00
N GLN A 168 -20.98 9.80 13.20
CA GLN A 168 -21.48 10.32 11.93
C GLN A 168 -21.81 9.19 10.95
N LEU A 169 -20.96 8.17 10.84
CA LEU A 169 -21.21 7.02 9.97
C LEU A 169 -22.53 6.31 10.32
N ILE A 170 -22.80 6.14 11.61
CA ILE A 170 -24.06 5.54 12.10
C ILE A 170 -25.27 6.40 11.68
N SER A 171 -25.15 7.74 11.78
CA SER A 171 -26.23 8.64 11.33
C SER A 171 -26.51 8.52 9.83
N TRP A 172 -25.46 8.39 9.01
CA TRP A 172 -25.58 8.18 7.56
C TRP A 172 -26.16 6.80 7.21
N GLN A 173 -25.81 5.76 7.98
CA GLN A 173 -26.42 4.44 7.83
C GLN A 173 -27.91 4.49 8.11
N ARG A 174 -28.33 5.15 9.20
CA ARG A 174 -29.76 5.31 9.51
C ARG A 174 -30.53 6.03 8.40
N LEU A 175 -29.99 7.12 7.87
CA LEU A 175 -30.61 7.84 6.75
C LEU A 175 -30.72 6.96 5.50
N ARG A 176 -29.68 6.18 5.20
CA ARG A 176 -29.70 5.22 4.09
C ARG A 176 -30.77 4.15 4.29
N ASP A 177 -30.88 3.59 5.49
CA ASP A 177 -31.86 2.55 5.80
C ASP A 177 -33.29 3.11 5.69
N GLU A 178 -33.53 4.34 6.16
CA GLU A 178 -34.80 5.04 5.99
C GLU A 178 -35.13 5.26 4.50
N LEU A 179 -34.16 5.74 3.70
CA LEU A 179 -34.33 5.91 2.25
C LEU A 179 -34.56 4.58 1.51
N GLN A 180 -33.90 3.50 1.94
CA GLN A 180 -34.05 2.18 1.33
C GLN A 180 -35.48 1.63 1.47
N VAL A 181 -36.18 1.96 2.56
CA VAL A 181 -37.60 1.59 2.75
C VAL A 181 -38.46 2.26 1.68
N TYR A 182 -38.27 3.57 1.45
CA TYR A 182 -39.01 4.30 0.42
C TYR A 182 -38.70 3.78 -0.99
N VAL A 183 -37.42 3.54 -1.30
CA VAL A 183 -37.01 2.96 -2.59
C VAL A 183 -37.65 1.59 -2.81
N SER A 184 -37.66 0.73 -1.81
CA SER A 184 -38.25 -0.61 -1.91
C SER A 184 -39.76 -0.55 -2.15
N ALA A 185 -40.47 0.32 -1.41
CA ALA A 185 -41.91 0.53 -1.61
C ALA A 185 -42.25 1.04 -3.03
N VAL A 186 -41.43 1.94 -3.57
CA VAL A 186 -41.59 2.45 -4.94
C VAL A 186 -41.30 1.35 -5.97
N GLN A 187 -40.28 0.51 -5.75
CA GLN A 187 -39.89 -0.59 -6.63
C GLN A 187 -40.95 -1.70 -6.75
N GLU A 188 -41.82 -1.87 -5.74
CA GLU A 188 -42.94 -2.82 -5.80
C GLU A 188 -43.99 -2.40 -6.84
N VAL A 189 -44.25 -1.08 -6.97
CA VAL A 189 -45.33 -0.53 -7.81
C VAL A 189 -44.81 -0.01 -9.15
N MET A 190 -43.52 0.37 -9.23
CA MET A 190 -42.93 1.01 -10.40
C MET A 190 -41.44 0.69 -10.55
N GLN A 191 -40.99 0.50 -11.79
CA GLN A 191 -39.55 0.53 -12.11
C GLN A 191 -39.16 1.94 -12.51
N ILE A 192 -38.11 2.47 -11.88
CA ILE A 192 -37.54 3.79 -12.19
C ILE A 192 -36.12 3.58 -12.69
N ASN A 193 -35.83 4.00 -13.92
CA ASN A 193 -34.47 4.05 -14.45
C ASN A 193 -34.01 5.50 -14.55
N LEU A 194 -32.91 5.83 -13.90
CA LEU A 194 -32.26 7.13 -14.06
C LEU A 194 -31.54 7.16 -15.42
N LEU A 195 -31.91 8.10 -16.29
CA LEU A 195 -31.28 8.28 -17.60
C LEU A 195 -30.09 9.25 -17.52
N SER A 196 -30.29 10.39 -16.87
CA SER A 196 -29.23 11.38 -16.62
C SER A 196 -29.56 12.24 -15.41
N PHE A 197 -28.54 12.72 -14.72
CA PHE A 197 -28.66 13.68 -13.64
C PHE A 197 -27.51 14.69 -13.72
N ASN A 198 -27.84 15.98 -13.69
CA ASN A 198 -26.87 17.06 -13.64
C ASN A 198 -27.32 18.12 -12.61
N GLN A 199 -26.65 19.29 -12.58
CA GLN A 199 -26.90 20.32 -11.56
C GLN A 199 -28.28 20.97 -11.62
N SER A 200 -28.96 20.88 -12.77
CA SER A 200 -30.22 21.58 -13.04
C SER A 200 -31.24 20.73 -13.82
N GLU A 201 -30.97 19.44 -14.04
CA GLU A 201 -31.81 18.53 -14.82
C GLU A 201 -31.71 17.09 -14.33
N LEU A 202 -32.87 16.42 -14.30
CA LEU A 202 -33.07 15.02 -13.97
C LEU A 202 -33.91 14.37 -15.07
N CYS A 203 -33.33 13.41 -15.77
CA CYS A 203 -34.06 12.60 -16.75
C CYS A 203 -34.29 11.21 -16.18
N VAL A 204 -35.55 10.79 -16.09
CA VAL A 204 -35.96 9.49 -15.54
C VAL A 204 -36.91 8.78 -16.47
N GLU A 205 -36.83 7.46 -16.46
CA GLU A 205 -37.75 6.57 -17.14
C GLU A 205 -38.59 5.83 -16.09
N LEU A 206 -39.91 5.95 -16.19
CA LEU A 206 -40.87 5.33 -15.28
C LEU A 206 -41.63 4.21 -16.01
N ARG A 207 -41.65 3.02 -15.41
CA ARG A 207 -42.48 1.88 -15.86
C ARG A 207 -43.38 1.41 -14.72
N PRO A 208 -44.69 1.69 -14.78
CA PRO A 208 -45.65 1.12 -13.84
C PRO A 208 -45.66 -0.41 -13.95
N ARG A 209 -45.66 -1.12 -12.82
CA ARG A 209 -45.85 -2.58 -12.80
C ARG A 209 -47.35 -2.86 -12.63
N PRO A 210 -48.06 -3.37 -13.65
CA PRO A 210 -49.46 -3.73 -13.47
C PRO A 210 -49.59 -4.92 -12.50
N SER A 211 -50.61 -4.90 -11.64
CA SER A 211 -50.90 -5.99 -10.71
C SER A 211 -51.31 -7.26 -11.48
N SER A 212 -50.42 -8.26 -11.50
CA SER A 212 -50.55 -9.72 -11.74
C SER A 212 -51.52 -10.34 -12.77
N ASP A 213 -52.51 -9.65 -13.34
CA ASP A 213 -53.51 -10.23 -14.26
C ASP A 213 -53.28 -9.86 -15.75
N GLN A 214 -52.29 -9.00 -16.06
CA GLN A 214 -51.99 -8.56 -17.43
C GLN A 214 -50.49 -8.58 -17.72
N ALA A 215 -49.88 -9.76 -17.63
CA ALA A 215 -48.46 -9.96 -17.94
C ALA A 215 -48.13 -9.96 -19.45
N SER A 216 -49.11 -9.71 -20.34
CA SER A 216 -48.91 -9.87 -21.80
C SER A 216 -48.66 -8.58 -22.58
N ASN A 217 -48.87 -7.39 -22.01
CA ASN A 217 -48.66 -6.13 -22.72
C ASN A 217 -47.84 -5.14 -21.87
N GLU A 218 -46.51 -5.21 -21.95
CA GLU A 218 -45.63 -4.17 -21.39
C GLU A 218 -45.82 -2.87 -22.20
N LEU A 219 -46.39 -1.84 -21.56
CA LEU A 219 -46.42 -0.50 -22.14
C LEU A 219 -45.02 0.08 -22.27
N ASP A 220 -44.81 0.90 -23.29
CA ASP A 220 -43.57 1.65 -23.44
C ASP A 220 -43.29 2.49 -22.18
N PRO A 221 -42.02 2.64 -21.78
CA PRO A 221 -41.67 3.45 -20.62
C PRO A 221 -42.01 4.94 -20.79
N LEU A 222 -42.46 5.56 -19.71
CA LEU A 222 -42.68 7.01 -19.65
C LEU A 222 -41.36 7.73 -19.34
N LYS A 223 -40.83 8.49 -20.29
CA LYS A 223 -39.59 9.27 -20.09
C LYS A 223 -39.92 10.70 -19.69
N LEU A 224 -39.37 11.15 -18.58
CA LEU A 224 -39.57 12.48 -18.02
C LEU A 224 -38.22 13.21 -17.94
N SER A 225 -38.19 14.48 -18.31
CA SER A 225 -37.10 15.41 -18.01
C SER A 225 -37.61 16.48 -17.06
N ILE A 226 -36.97 16.62 -15.91
CA ILE A 226 -37.28 17.63 -14.90
C ILE A 226 -36.10 18.58 -14.87
N THR A 227 -36.31 19.84 -15.24
CA THR A 227 -35.32 20.90 -15.12
C THR A 227 -35.71 21.83 -13.98
N TRP A 228 -34.73 22.38 -13.26
CA TRP A 228 -34.98 23.35 -12.19
C TRP A 228 -34.00 24.52 -12.24
N SER A 229 -34.47 25.66 -11.73
CA SER A 229 -33.71 26.91 -11.62
C SER A 229 -33.37 27.23 -10.16
N HIS A 230 -32.43 28.13 -9.95
CA HIS A 230 -32.08 28.64 -8.61
C HIS A 230 -33.25 29.37 -7.90
N ASP A 231 -34.30 29.71 -8.64
CA ASP A 231 -35.51 30.37 -8.13
C ASP A 231 -36.57 29.38 -7.62
N GLU A 232 -36.20 28.14 -7.31
CA GLU A 232 -37.10 27.06 -6.82
C GLU A 232 -38.27 26.74 -7.77
N HIS A 233 -38.09 27.00 -9.08
CA HIS A 233 -39.06 26.64 -10.11
C HIS A 233 -38.59 25.44 -10.92
N PHE A 234 -39.51 24.52 -11.21
CA PHE A 234 -39.27 23.36 -12.05
C PHE A 234 -40.02 23.46 -13.38
N SER A 235 -39.51 22.77 -14.40
CA SER A 235 -40.20 22.45 -15.65
C SER A 235 -40.07 20.94 -15.91
N LEU A 236 -41.20 20.26 -16.04
CA LEU A 236 -41.34 18.83 -16.27
C LEU A 236 -41.80 18.61 -17.71
N GLN A 237 -41.02 17.89 -18.50
CA GLN A 237 -41.28 17.57 -19.90
C GLN A 237 -41.40 16.04 -20.10
N VAL A 238 -42.33 15.61 -20.93
CA VAL A 238 -42.51 14.19 -21.28
C VAL A 238 -41.88 13.91 -22.65
N SER A 239 -40.89 13.02 -22.69
CA SER A 239 -40.11 12.72 -23.89
C SER A 239 -40.65 11.49 -24.63
N GLY A 240 -41.13 11.68 -25.86
CA GLY A 240 -41.50 10.59 -26.78
C GLY A 240 -43.02 10.41 -26.93
N GLY A 241 -43.46 10.25 -28.19
CA GLY A 241 -44.86 10.19 -28.63
C GLY A 241 -45.70 8.99 -28.16
N ALA A 242 -45.60 8.62 -26.89
CA ALA A 242 -46.57 7.82 -26.17
C ALA A 242 -47.43 8.77 -25.33
N ALA A 243 -48.62 9.08 -25.89
CA ALA A 243 -49.73 9.73 -25.22
C ALA A 243 -49.54 11.21 -24.84
N GLY A 244 -49.96 12.12 -25.72
CA GLY A 244 -50.09 13.56 -25.44
C GLY A 244 -51.08 13.83 -24.30
N LEU A 245 -50.62 13.59 -23.07
CA LEU A 245 -51.40 13.53 -21.84
C LEU A 245 -51.46 14.87 -21.13
N VAL A 246 -50.51 15.77 -21.39
CA VAL A 246 -50.44 17.11 -20.83
C VAL A 246 -49.73 17.99 -21.87
N GLU A 247 -50.01 19.29 -21.92
CA GLU A 247 -49.18 20.26 -22.66
C GLU A 247 -47.70 19.90 -22.48
N ASP A 248 -46.89 20.02 -23.54
CA ASP A 248 -45.53 19.47 -23.67
C ASP A 248 -44.54 19.82 -22.52
N SER A 249 -44.95 20.68 -21.58
CA SER A 249 -44.25 20.96 -20.33
C SER A 249 -45.21 21.41 -19.20
N VAL A 250 -45.08 20.85 -18.00
CA VAL A 250 -45.68 21.36 -16.75
C VAL A 250 -44.63 22.16 -15.98
N SER A 251 -44.95 23.36 -15.52
CA SER A 251 -44.03 24.19 -14.71
C SER A 251 -44.69 24.70 -13.44
N GLY A 252 -43.94 24.76 -12.34
CA GLY A 252 -44.45 25.22 -11.05
C GLY A 252 -43.33 25.41 -10.02
N ARG A 253 -43.69 25.57 -8.75
CA ARG A 253 -42.73 25.64 -7.64
C ARG A 253 -42.24 24.24 -7.26
N TRP A 254 -40.99 24.09 -6.80
CA TRP A 254 -40.43 22.78 -6.44
C TRP A 254 -41.29 21.99 -5.45
N SER A 255 -41.99 22.67 -4.53
CA SER A 255 -42.95 22.05 -3.60
C SER A 255 -44.14 21.36 -4.26
N GLU A 256 -44.47 21.73 -5.49
CA GLU A 256 -45.60 21.22 -6.28
C GLU A 256 -45.16 20.08 -7.22
N LEU A 257 -43.86 19.79 -7.33
CA LEU A 257 -43.31 18.79 -8.24
C LEU A 257 -43.91 17.40 -8.00
N SER A 258 -44.08 17.01 -6.73
CA SER A 258 -44.68 15.72 -6.38
C SER A 258 -46.13 15.60 -6.88
N ALA A 259 -46.92 16.67 -6.78
CA ALA A 259 -48.28 16.71 -7.31
C ALA A 259 -48.28 16.64 -8.84
N ALA A 260 -47.42 17.41 -9.50
CA ALA A 260 -47.29 17.38 -10.97
C ALA A 260 -46.86 16.00 -11.49
N LEU A 261 -45.94 15.33 -10.81
CA LEU A 261 -45.53 13.96 -11.15
C LEU A 261 -46.67 12.95 -10.97
N LEU A 262 -47.43 13.08 -9.88
CA LEU A 262 -48.60 12.23 -9.64
C LEU A 262 -49.68 12.44 -10.71
N ASP A 263 -49.95 13.67 -11.11
CA ASP A 263 -50.92 13.98 -12.17
C ASP A 263 -50.51 13.34 -13.49
N VAL A 264 -49.25 13.51 -13.90
CA VAL A 264 -48.71 12.89 -15.13
C VAL A 264 -48.83 11.36 -15.07
N MET A 265 -48.47 10.75 -13.93
CA MET A 265 -48.59 9.30 -13.73
C MET A 265 -50.03 8.81 -13.75
N GLN A 266 -50.95 9.52 -13.11
CA GLN A 266 -52.37 9.16 -13.06
C GLN A 266 -53.01 9.27 -14.45
N CYS A 267 -52.64 10.31 -15.21
CA CYS A 267 -53.03 10.47 -16.60
C CYS A 267 -52.51 9.29 -17.45
N TYR A 268 -51.22 8.93 -17.30
CA TYR A 268 -50.60 7.81 -18.02
C TYR A 268 -51.29 6.46 -17.73
N MET A 269 -51.51 6.15 -16.45
CA MET A 269 -52.19 4.94 -16.02
C MET A 269 -53.67 4.93 -16.41
N GLY A 270 -54.35 6.07 -16.40
CA GLY A 270 -55.75 6.20 -16.79
C GLY A 270 -56.00 5.88 -18.27
N GLN A 271 -55.00 6.06 -19.12
CA GLN A 271 -55.07 5.74 -20.55
C GLN A 271 -54.44 4.39 -20.92
N PHE A 272 -54.03 3.58 -19.93
CA PHE A 272 -53.27 2.34 -20.13
C PHE A 272 -53.84 1.44 -21.24
N GLN A 273 -55.16 1.21 -21.25
CA GLN A 273 -55.82 0.33 -22.21
C GLN A 273 -55.77 0.86 -23.66
N LEU A 274 -56.01 2.16 -23.85
CA LEU A 274 -55.93 2.80 -25.17
C LEU A 274 -54.50 2.78 -25.69
N LEU A 275 -53.53 3.12 -24.85
CA LEU A 275 -52.11 3.14 -25.22
C LEU A 275 -51.58 1.75 -25.53
N SER A 276 -52.01 0.74 -24.76
CA SER A 276 -51.63 -0.65 -24.99
C SER A 276 -52.16 -1.14 -26.34
N GLU A 277 -53.41 -0.78 -26.69
CA GLU A 277 -53.99 -1.10 -27.98
C GLU A 277 -53.27 -0.39 -29.14
N ILE A 278 -52.95 0.90 -29.00
CA ILE A 278 -52.19 1.66 -30.01
C ILE A 278 -50.78 1.08 -30.19
N GLN A 279 -50.09 0.73 -29.10
CA GLN A 279 -48.76 0.12 -29.16
C GLN A 279 -48.80 -1.24 -29.86
N GLY A 280 -49.77 -2.08 -29.54
CA GLY A 280 -50.00 -3.34 -30.24
C GLY A 280 -50.27 -3.16 -31.74
N LEU A 281 -51.03 -2.12 -32.09
CA LEU A 281 -51.29 -1.78 -33.49
C LEU A 281 -50.04 -1.23 -34.21
N ARG A 282 -49.22 -0.41 -33.56
CA ARG A 282 -47.94 0.09 -34.12
C ARG A 282 -46.98 -1.04 -34.47
N ALA A 283 -46.98 -2.13 -33.69
CA ALA A 283 -46.14 -3.30 -33.97
C ALA A 283 -46.56 -4.04 -35.25
N SER A 284 -47.84 -3.96 -35.65
CA SER A 284 -48.40 -4.75 -36.75
C SER A 284 -48.78 -3.93 -37.97
N PHE A 285 -48.96 -2.62 -37.81
CA PHE A 285 -49.54 -1.73 -38.81
C PHE A 285 -48.83 -0.38 -38.84
N ALA A 286 -48.72 0.20 -40.03
CA ALA A 286 -48.26 1.58 -40.20
C ALA A 286 -49.38 2.53 -39.75
N ILE A 287 -49.42 2.79 -38.45
CA ILE A 287 -50.36 3.71 -37.82
C ILE A 287 -49.64 4.90 -37.21
N ASP A 288 -50.26 6.06 -37.32
CA ASP A 288 -49.86 7.28 -36.62
C ASP A 288 -51.01 7.70 -35.69
N TRP A 289 -50.68 8.14 -34.49
CA TRP A 289 -51.66 8.54 -33.48
C TRP A 289 -51.42 10.00 -33.14
N CYS A 290 -52.45 10.82 -33.35
CA CYS A 290 -52.45 12.25 -33.06
C CYS A 290 -53.27 12.51 -31.79
N PRO A 291 -52.66 12.59 -30.60
CA PRO A 291 -53.39 12.64 -29.33
C PRO A 291 -54.25 13.90 -29.20
N ALA A 292 -53.73 15.06 -29.61
CA ALA A 292 -54.42 16.35 -29.53
C ALA A 292 -55.72 16.39 -30.36
N GLN A 293 -55.81 15.56 -31.41
CA GLN A 293 -56.99 15.45 -32.27
C GLN A 293 -57.78 14.15 -32.00
N ARG A 294 -57.30 13.31 -31.08
CA ARG A 294 -57.77 11.94 -30.84
C ARG A 294 -57.97 11.14 -32.14
N LEU A 295 -57.03 11.29 -33.07
CA LEU A 295 -57.12 10.77 -34.43
C LEU A 295 -56.05 9.70 -34.67
N LEU A 296 -56.45 8.52 -35.12
CA LEU A 296 -55.58 7.45 -35.56
C LEU A 296 -55.58 7.36 -37.09
N VAL A 297 -54.40 7.57 -37.69
CA VAL A 297 -54.18 7.49 -39.12
C VAL A 297 -53.57 6.13 -39.45
N TYR A 298 -54.27 5.32 -40.23
CA TYR A 298 -53.79 4.00 -40.65
C TYR A 298 -53.46 4.00 -42.14
N LEU A 299 -52.19 3.75 -42.45
CA LEU A 299 -51.70 3.57 -43.81
C LEU A 299 -51.74 2.09 -44.18
N LYS A 300 -52.73 1.69 -44.97
CA LYS A 300 -52.88 0.29 -45.40
C LYS A 300 -51.97 -0.06 -46.58
N THR A 301 -51.82 0.86 -47.53
CA THR A 301 -50.93 0.77 -48.70
C THR A 301 -50.44 2.18 -49.04
N ALA A 302 -49.44 2.31 -49.92
CA ALA A 302 -48.93 3.62 -50.37
C ALA A 302 -50.02 4.59 -50.91
N VAL A 303 -51.18 4.05 -51.27
CA VAL A 303 -52.29 4.80 -51.88
C VAL A 303 -53.55 4.83 -51.01
N LEU A 304 -53.63 4.09 -49.90
CA LEU A 304 -54.85 3.95 -49.09
C LEU A 304 -54.62 4.34 -47.64
N VAL A 305 -55.29 5.42 -47.20
CA VAL A 305 -55.20 6.00 -45.86
C VAL A 305 -56.57 6.01 -45.19
N CYS A 306 -56.65 5.49 -43.97
CA CYS A 306 -57.85 5.51 -43.13
C CYS A 306 -57.65 6.46 -41.95
N HIS A 307 -58.66 7.27 -41.65
CA HIS A 307 -58.69 8.14 -40.47
C HIS A 307 -59.74 7.61 -39.51
N LEU A 308 -59.35 7.27 -38.29
CA LEU A 308 -60.23 6.82 -37.22
C LEU A 308 -60.22 7.85 -36.08
N GLU A 309 -61.40 8.29 -35.68
CA GLU A 309 -61.62 9.15 -34.53
C GLU A 309 -61.87 8.29 -33.29
N VAL A 310 -61.27 8.66 -32.16
CA VAL A 310 -61.45 7.98 -30.87
C VAL A 310 -62.14 8.94 -29.90
N GLU A 311 -63.36 8.63 -29.51
CA GLU A 311 -64.13 9.46 -28.59
C GLU A 311 -63.51 9.48 -27.17
N ASP A 312 -63.84 10.51 -26.39
CA ASP A 312 -63.42 10.63 -24.99
C ASP A 312 -63.95 9.47 -24.15
N GLY A 313 -63.12 9.01 -23.21
CA GLY A 313 -63.44 7.87 -22.36
C GLY A 313 -63.36 6.51 -23.03
N TYR A 314 -62.91 6.39 -24.28
CA TYR A 314 -62.59 5.07 -24.88
C TYR A 314 -61.46 4.37 -24.09
N PRO A 315 -61.53 3.05 -23.83
CA PRO A 315 -62.53 2.09 -24.32
C PRO A 315 -63.75 1.88 -23.41
N SER A 316 -63.84 2.53 -22.25
CA SER A 316 -64.87 2.26 -21.23
C SER A 316 -66.20 2.98 -21.47
N ALA A 317 -66.18 4.19 -22.02
CA ALA A 317 -67.35 5.01 -22.30
C ALA A 317 -67.39 5.59 -23.74
N GLY A 318 -66.23 5.78 -24.37
CA GLY A 318 -66.10 6.28 -25.75
C GLY A 318 -65.95 5.16 -26.77
N ARG A 319 -66.15 5.47 -28.06
CA ARG A 319 -66.01 4.51 -29.18
C ARG A 319 -64.98 4.96 -30.21
N ALA A 320 -64.45 3.98 -30.96
CA ALA A 320 -63.63 4.22 -32.15
C ALA A 320 -64.52 4.26 -33.40
N ARG A 321 -64.41 5.32 -34.21
CA ARG A 321 -65.24 5.53 -35.41
C ARG A 321 -64.38 5.84 -36.62
N LEU A 322 -64.71 5.23 -37.76
CA LEU A 322 -64.08 5.59 -39.03
C LEU A 322 -64.60 6.94 -39.52
N LEU A 323 -63.68 7.90 -39.67
CA LEU A 323 -63.97 9.26 -40.10
C LEU A 323 -63.87 9.39 -41.63
N SER A 324 -62.82 8.84 -42.24
CA SER A 324 -62.72 8.80 -43.71
C SER A 324 -61.76 7.72 -44.22
N VAL A 325 -61.98 7.26 -45.44
CA VAL A 325 -61.04 6.41 -46.20
C VAL A 325 -60.70 7.13 -47.49
N ARG A 326 -59.40 7.31 -47.74
CA ARG A 326 -58.90 7.98 -48.94
C ARG A 326 -58.08 7.01 -49.77
N ARG A 327 -58.35 6.94 -51.07
CA ARG A 327 -57.51 6.26 -52.08
C ARG A 327 -56.96 7.31 -53.04
N ASP A 328 -55.63 7.38 -53.19
CA ASP A 328 -54.96 8.38 -54.03
C ASP A 328 -55.40 9.82 -53.70
N GLY A 329 -55.63 10.10 -52.41
CA GLY A 329 -56.12 11.39 -51.91
C GLY A 329 -57.62 11.65 -52.10
N GLN A 330 -58.35 10.81 -52.83
CA GLN A 330 -59.80 10.95 -53.07
C GLN A 330 -60.62 10.16 -52.03
N PRO A 331 -61.74 10.72 -51.52
CA PRO A 331 -62.60 10.04 -50.56
C PRO A 331 -63.36 8.86 -51.20
N LEU A 332 -63.33 7.70 -50.55
CA LEU A 332 -64.11 6.52 -50.93
C LEU A 332 -65.45 6.50 -50.18
N ASP A 333 -66.52 5.99 -50.80
CA ASP A 333 -67.81 5.82 -50.14
C ASP A 333 -67.74 4.69 -49.10
N THR A 334 -67.93 5.04 -47.83
CA THR A 334 -67.76 4.17 -46.67
C THR A 334 -69.07 3.57 -46.14
N ARG A 335 -70.22 3.85 -46.79
CA ARG A 335 -71.56 3.45 -46.31
C ARG A 335 -71.76 1.94 -46.11
N GLY A 336 -70.93 1.10 -46.72
CA GLY A 336 -70.95 -0.37 -46.58
C GLY A 336 -69.91 -0.97 -45.62
N LEU A 337 -69.01 -0.15 -45.05
CA LEU A 337 -67.92 -0.60 -44.18
C LEU A 337 -68.33 -0.43 -42.71
N LYS A 338 -69.31 -1.20 -42.25
CA LYS A 338 -69.62 -1.27 -40.81
C LYS A 338 -68.90 -2.46 -40.18
N PRO A 339 -68.17 -2.27 -39.07
CA PRO A 339 -67.66 -3.38 -38.29
C PRO A 339 -68.83 -4.25 -37.80
N HIS A 340 -68.64 -5.57 -37.81
CA HIS A 340 -69.70 -6.54 -37.47
C HIS A 340 -70.08 -6.55 -35.98
N LYS A 341 -69.28 -5.92 -35.10
CA LYS A 341 -69.53 -5.78 -33.66
C LYS A 341 -70.16 -4.42 -33.32
N SER A 342 -71.01 -4.41 -32.31
CA SER A 342 -71.72 -3.23 -31.81
C SER A 342 -70.78 -2.15 -31.24
N ASP A 343 -69.65 -2.56 -30.63
CA ASP A 343 -68.60 -1.70 -30.08
C ASP A 343 -67.22 -2.30 -30.43
N PRO A 344 -66.68 -2.00 -31.63
CA PRO A 344 -65.40 -2.53 -32.07
C PRO A 344 -64.24 -1.83 -31.35
N SER A 345 -63.24 -2.59 -30.93
CA SER A 345 -61.96 -2.01 -30.50
C SER A 345 -61.23 -1.35 -31.69
N LEU A 346 -60.19 -0.53 -31.45
CA LEU A 346 -59.35 0.03 -32.53
C LEU A 346 -58.74 -1.09 -33.39
N THR A 347 -58.36 -2.19 -32.76
CA THR A 347 -57.85 -3.40 -33.40
C THR A 347 -58.90 -4.07 -34.25
N ASP A 348 -60.12 -4.24 -33.73
CA ASP A 348 -61.24 -4.77 -34.50
C ASP A 348 -61.58 -3.85 -35.69
N CYS A 349 -61.50 -2.53 -35.51
CA CYS A 349 -61.70 -1.55 -36.59
C CYS A 349 -60.66 -1.75 -37.70
N VAL A 350 -59.37 -1.70 -37.38
CA VAL A 350 -58.28 -1.88 -38.35
C VAL A 350 -58.39 -3.25 -39.05
N ASN A 351 -58.69 -4.33 -38.31
CA ASN A 351 -58.88 -5.68 -38.84
C ASN A 351 -60.14 -5.84 -39.72
N SER A 352 -61.24 -5.16 -39.38
CA SER A 352 -62.46 -5.18 -40.20
C SER A 352 -62.26 -4.44 -41.52
N TYR A 353 -61.51 -3.33 -41.53
CA TYR A 353 -61.14 -2.63 -42.77
C TYR A 353 -60.05 -3.37 -43.58
N LEU A 354 -59.26 -4.23 -42.93
CA LEU A 354 -58.37 -5.17 -43.61
C LEU A 354 -59.16 -6.17 -44.46
N THR A 355 -60.13 -6.86 -43.86
CA THR A 355 -60.93 -7.91 -44.51
C THR A 355 -61.91 -7.38 -45.57
N ALA A 356 -62.54 -6.22 -45.34
CA ALA A 356 -63.53 -5.67 -46.29
C ALA A 356 -62.93 -5.26 -47.66
N VAL A 357 -61.65 -4.90 -47.70
CA VAL A 357 -60.95 -4.49 -48.93
C VAL A 357 -60.19 -5.67 -49.58
N MET A 358 -60.08 -6.83 -48.92
CA MET A 358 -59.43 -8.05 -49.45
C MET A 358 -60.39 -9.04 -50.15
N LYS A 359 -61.64 -8.65 -50.47
CA LYS A 359 -62.53 -9.48 -51.30
C LYS A 359 -62.06 -9.70 -52.76
N GLY A 360 -60.89 -9.20 -53.14
CA GLY A 360 -60.19 -9.57 -54.36
C GLY A 360 -58.74 -9.95 -54.06
N ASN A 361 -58.36 -11.19 -54.39
CA ASN A 361 -57.01 -11.74 -54.41
C ASN A 361 -56.36 -12.08 -53.06
N MET A 362 -56.72 -13.24 -52.48
CA MET A 362 -55.98 -13.85 -51.37
C MET A 362 -55.71 -15.33 -51.65
N MET A 363 -54.67 -15.61 -52.43
CA MET A 363 -53.96 -16.90 -52.43
C MET A 363 -52.49 -16.59 -52.71
N ILE A 364 -51.58 -17.24 -52.00
CA ILE A 364 -50.11 -17.07 -52.00
C ILE A 364 -49.65 -16.04 -50.95
N LEU A 365 -48.82 -16.49 -49.99
CA LEU A 365 -47.95 -15.76 -49.03
C LEU A 365 -48.09 -16.15 -47.54
N ALA A 366 -48.99 -17.08 -47.18
CA ALA A 366 -48.98 -17.71 -45.84
C ALA A 366 -47.70 -18.52 -45.48
N PRO A 367 -46.90 -19.10 -46.40
CA PRO A 367 -45.76 -19.93 -45.98
C PRO A 367 -44.48 -19.14 -45.63
N LEU A 368 -44.39 -17.86 -46.00
CA LEU A 368 -43.18 -17.05 -45.82
C LEU A 368 -43.04 -16.47 -44.41
N TRP A 369 -44.16 -16.34 -43.69
CA TRP A 369 -44.17 -15.72 -42.36
C TRP A 369 -43.68 -16.66 -41.26
N LEU A 370 -43.92 -17.97 -41.40
CA LEU A 370 -43.47 -19.01 -40.46
C LEU A 370 -41.95 -19.25 -40.51
N LEU A 371 -41.29 -18.89 -41.62
CA LEU A 371 -39.84 -19.02 -41.79
C LEU A 371 -39.05 -17.86 -41.16
N LEU A 372 -39.68 -16.70 -40.95
CA LEU A 372 -39.02 -15.50 -40.42
C LEU A 372 -39.06 -15.42 -38.88
N CYS A 373 -39.99 -16.12 -38.22
CA CYS A 373 -40.07 -16.15 -36.75
C CYS A 373 -39.06 -17.09 -36.06
N TRP A 374 -38.23 -17.81 -36.82
CA TRP A 374 -37.17 -18.66 -36.27
C TRP A 374 -35.81 -17.96 -36.12
N MET A 375 -35.72 -16.67 -36.47
CA MET A 375 -34.47 -15.93 -36.45
C MET A 375 -34.66 -14.54 -35.83
N SER A 376 -34.62 -14.43 -34.49
CA SER A 376 -34.14 -13.25 -33.77
C SER A 376 -33.95 -13.57 -32.27
N PRO A 377 -32.71 -13.58 -31.75
CA PRO A 377 -32.42 -13.48 -30.33
C PRO A 377 -32.09 -12.03 -29.93
N GLU A 378 -32.34 -11.64 -28.69
CA GLU A 378 -31.32 -11.18 -27.72
C GLU A 378 -31.92 -10.46 -26.49
N VAL A 379 -31.55 -10.96 -25.30
CA VAL A 379 -31.45 -10.19 -24.05
C VAL A 379 -29.96 -9.99 -23.82
N SER A 380 -29.55 -8.75 -23.51
CA SER A 380 -28.14 -8.38 -23.29
C SER A 380 -27.51 -9.09 -22.10
N MET A 381 -26.47 -9.88 -22.36
CA MET A 381 -25.48 -10.35 -21.39
C MET A 381 -24.15 -9.65 -21.67
N ALA A 382 -23.83 -8.61 -20.91
CA ALA A 382 -22.50 -8.00 -20.97
C ALA A 382 -21.49 -8.84 -20.19
N ASN A 383 -20.32 -9.05 -20.80
CA ASN A 383 -19.07 -9.61 -20.27
C ASN A 383 -18.99 -11.14 -20.13
N ILE A 384 -19.32 -11.87 -21.19
CA ILE A 384 -18.72 -13.18 -21.49
C ILE A 384 -18.17 -13.12 -22.92
N PRO A 385 -16.92 -13.54 -23.19
CA PRO A 385 -16.43 -13.70 -24.56
C PRO A 385 -17.41 -14.58 -25.35
N SER A 386 -17.96 -14.09 -26.45
CA SER A 386 -18.79 -14.92 -27.32
C SER A 386 -17.87 -15.88 -28.08
N PHE A 387 -18.25 -17.16 -28.20
CA PHE A 387 -17.48 -18.16 -28.96
C PHE A 387 -17.19 -17.72 -30.41
N ASN A 388 -17.97 -16.79 -30.95
CA ASN A 388 -17.87 -16.33 -32.33
C ASN A 388 -17.29 -14.91 -32.49
N LYS A 389 -16.96 -14.22 -31.39
CA LYS A 389 -16.38 -12.86 -31.44
C LYS A 389 -14.90 -12.90 -31.04
N PRO A 390 -13.99 -12.36 -31.89
CA PRO A 390 -12.60 -12.17 -31.51
C PRO A 390 -12.50 -11.33 -30.23
N THR A 391 -11.79 -11.83 -29.24
CA THR A 391 -11.58 -11.16 -27.94
C THR A 391 -10.10 -10.81 -27.80
N PRO A 392 -9.72 -9.55 -27.59
CA PRO A 392 -8.33 -9.17 -27.36
C PRO A 392 -7.89 -9.67 -25.98
N LEU A 393 -6.70 -10.28 -25.92
CA LEU A 393 -6.01 -10.54 -24.66
C LEU A 393 -5.59 -9.19 -24.06
N SER A 394 -5.65 -9.07 -22.74
CA SER A 394 -5.40 -7.82 -22.03
C SER A 394 -4.69 -8.06 -20.70
N MET A 395 -4.43 -6.98 -19.95
CA MET A 395 -3.90 -7.06 -18.59
C MET A 395 -4.95 -7.42 -17.52
N GLU A 396 -6.23 -7.48 -17.90
CA GLU A 396 -7.35 -7.85 -17.01
C GLU A 396 -7.33 -7.06 -15.69
N GLU A 397 -7.30 -5.73 -15.78
CA GLU A 397 -7.12 -4.81 -14.65
C GLU A 397 -8.27 -4.88 -13.61
N ASP A 398 -9.45 -5.31 -14.04
CA ASP A 398 -10.62 -5.51 -13.17
C ASP A 398 -10.63 -6.86 -12.43
N SER A 399 -9.52 -7.60 -12.49
CA SER A 399 -9.40 -8.91 -11.84
C SER A 399 -9.09 -8.83 -10.35
N VAL A 400 -9.76 -9.68 -9.58
CA VAL A 400 -9.42 -9.96 -8.18
C VAL A 400 -8.14 -10.79 -8.17
N ASP A 401 -7.04 -10.17 -7.78
CA ASP A 401 -5.70 -10.73 -7.94
C ASP A 401 -4.84 -10.71 -6.69
N ASP A 402 -5.49 -10.66 -5.52
CA ASP A 402 -4.83 -10.54 -4.23
C ASP A 402 -3.85 -11.69 -3.97
N MET A 403 -2.61 -11.33 -3.61
CA MET A 403 -1.53 -12.27 -3.32
C MET A 403 -1.46 -12.64 -1.83
N TYR A 404 -2.17 -11.92 -0.95
CA TYR A 404 -2.15 -12.12 0.52
C TYR A 404 -0.76 -12.11 1.16
N PHE A 405 0.21 -11.47 0.50
CA PHE A 405 1.58 -11.43 1.00
C PHE A 405 1.66 -10.64 2.31
N GLY A 406 2.22 -11.26 3.35
CA GLY A 406 2.40 -10.64 4.67
C GLY A 406 1.25 -10.82 5.65
N CYS A 407 0.15 -11.49 5.27
CA CYS A 407 -0.93 -11.82 6.21
C CYS A 407 -1.65 -13.15 5.90
N THR A 408 -0.90 -14.12 5.38
CA THR A 408 -1.41 -15.46 5.08
C THR A 408 -2.03 -16.12 6.32
N ASP A 409 -1.37 -16.07 7.48
CA ASP A 409 -1.89 -16.73 8.69
C ASP A 409 -3.18 -16.09 9.22
N ASP A 410 -3.24 -14.76 9.27
CA ASP A 410 -4.45 -14.02 9.70
C ASP A 410 -5.63 -14.29 8.74
N MET A 411 -5.33 -14.30 7.44
CA MET A 411 -6.32 -14.57 6.40
C MET A 411 -6.86 -15.99 6.45
N MET A 412 -6.07 -16.98 6.89
CA MET A 412 -6.55 -18.34 7.14
C MET A 412 -7.66 -18.34 8.19
N ASP A 413 -7.51 -17.62 9.30
CA ASP A 413 -8.53 -17.60 10.35
C ASP A 413 -9.77 -16.79 9.96
N ILE A 414 -9.57 -15.67 9.24
CA ILE A 414 -10.67 -14.89 8.65
C ILE A 414 -11.46 -15.77 7.66
N SER A 415 -10.76 -16.49 6.77
CA SER A 415 -11.38 -17.32 5.75
C SER A 415 -12.31 -18.38 6.34
N LYS A 416 -11.98 -18.97 7.51
CA LYS A 416 -12.85 -19.95 8.20
C LYS A 416 -14.18 -19.35 8.64
N THR A 417 -14.21 -18.06 8.97
CA THR A 417 -15.44 -17.36 9.40
C THR A 417 -16.37 -17.14 8.21
N TYR A 418 -15.83 -16.64 7.10
CA TYR A 418 -16.58 -16.43 5.87
C TYR A 418 -16.96 -17.73 5.17
N LEU A 419 -16.13 -18.76 5.29
CA LEU A 419 -16.36 -20.06 4.70
C LEU A 419 -17.66 -20.69 5.20
N LYS A 420 -18.05 -20.46 6.46
CA LYS A 420 -19.34 -20.91 6.99
C LYS A 420 -20.53 -20.25 6.30
N LYS A 421 -20.38 -18.98 5.91
CA LYS A 421 -21.39 -18.22 5.16
C LYS A 421 -21.42 -18.66 3.69
N GLU A 422 -20.26 -18.74 3.05
CA GLU A 422 -20.13 -19.18 1.65
C GLU A 422 -20.62 -20.63 1.45
N LYS A 423 -20.38 -21.54 2.41
CA LYS A 423 -20.92 -22.92 2.39
C LYS A 423 -22.46 -22.96 2.43
N LYS A 424 -23.10 -22.02 3.15
CA LYS A 424 -24.56 -21.95 3.26
C LYS A 424 -25.22 -21.50 1.96
N ASP A 425 -24.52 -20.70 1.16
CA ASP A 425 -24.98 -20.20 -0.14
C ASP A 425 -24.79 -21.20 -1.29
N MET A 426 -24.59 -22.49 -0.98
CA MET A 426 -24.43 -23.62 -1.91
C MET A 426 -23.20 -23.55 -2.84
N MET A 427 -22.18 -22.73 -2.55
CA MET A 427 -20.98 -22.65 -3.38
C MET A 427 -20.08 -23.90 -3.32
N TRP A 428 -20.24 -24.76 -2.31
CA TRP A 428 -19.42 -25.94 -2.06
C TRP A 428 -20.35 -27.13 -1.91
N ASP A 429 -20.70 -27.78 -3.03
CA ASP A 429 -21.49 -29.00 -2.99
C ASP A 429 -20.61 -30.15 -2.45
N ASP A 430 -20.74 -30.36 -1.13
CA ASP A 430 -19.97 -31.36 -0.39
C ASP A 430 -20.24 -32.79 -0.88
N GLU A 431 -21.36 -33.06 -1.54
CA GLU A 431 -21.60 -34.36 -2.17
C GLU A 431 -20.81 -34.49 -3.48
N VAL A 432 -20.67 -33.42 -4.28
CA VAL A 432 -19.89 -33.43 -5.54
C VAL A 432 -18.39 -33.64 -5.27
N ILE A 433 -17.84 -32.96 -4.26
CA ILE A 433 -16.39 -33.02 -3.96
C ILE A 433 -16.01 -34.11 -2.95
N LYS A 434 -16.98 -34.89 -2.45
CA LYS A 434 -16.82 -35.86 -1.36
C LYS A 434 -15.70 -36.85 -1.60
N ASP A 435 -15.71 -37.46 -2.78
CA ASP A 435 -14.79 -38.54 -3.12
C ASP A 435 -13.38 -38.01 -3.39
N CYS A 436 -13.28 -36.83 -4.04
CA CYS A 436 -12.01 -36.13 -4.18
C CYS A 436 -11.44 -35.74 -2.82
N THR A 437 -12.24 -35.15 -1.95
CA THR A 437 -11.80 -34.73 -0.61
C THR A 437 -11.33 -35.92 0.22
N LYS A 438 -12.09 -37.02 0.26
CA LYS A 438 -11.68 -38.24 0.97
C LYS A 438 -10.36 -38.81 0.43
N ARG A 439 -10.21 -38.85 -0.90
CA ARG A 439 -9.00 -39.34 -1.56
C ARG A 439 -7.80 -38.45 -1.23
N THR A 440 -7.95 -37.14 -1.38
CA THR A 440 -6.88 -36.16 -1.19
C THR A 440 -6.46 -36.06 0.27
N VAL A 441 -7.41 -36.04 1.22
CA VAL A 441 -7.11 -36.07 2.67
C VAL A 441 -6.30 -37.31 3.03
N LYS A 442 -6.67 -38.47 2.50
CA LYS A 442 -5.95 -39.74 2.76
C LYS A 442 -4.54 -39.76 2.15
N GLN A 443 -4.38 -39.16 0.98
CA GLN A 443 -3.13 -39.20 0.19
C GLN A 443 -2.22 -37.99 0.45
N ASN A 444 -2.68 -36.99 1.19
CA ASN A 444 -1.95 -35.74 1.37
C ASN A 444 -0.64 -35.97 2.13
N LYS A 445 0.47 -35.78 1.42
CA LYS A 445 1.83 -35.83 1.99
C LYS A 445 2.30 -34.46 2.49
N ASN A 446 1.73 -33.38 1.96
CA ASN A 446 2.09 -32.01 2.33
C ASN A 446 1.19 -31.52 3.47
N LYS A 447 1.67 -31.65 4.70
CA LYS A 447 0.92 -31.28 5.90
C LYS A 447 0.60 -29.77 6.01
N ALA A 448 1.25 -28.92 5.21
CA ALA A 448 0.89 -27.50 5.14
C ALA A 448 -0.47 -27.26 4.45
N LEU A 449 -0.89 -28.17 3.56
CA LEU A 449 -2.24 -28.14 3.00
C LEU A 449 -3.26 -28.66 4.02
N THR A 450 -4.05 -27.73 4.56
CA THR A 450 -5.23 -28.02 5.40
C THR A 450 -6.34 -28.70 4.59
N GLU A 451 -7.29 -29.33 5.28
CA GLU A 451 -8.48 -29.92 4.64
C GLU A 451 -9.29 -28.90 3.81
N ASP A 452 -9.39 -27.65 4.27
CA ASP A 452 -10.08 -26.60 3.53
C ASP A 452 -9.37 -26.24 2.21
N HIS A 453 -8.03 -26.29 2.16
CA HIS A 453 -7.31 -26.16 0.89
C HIS A 453 -7.63 -27.31 -0.07
N LEU A 454 -7.65 -28.56 0.44
CA LEU A 454 -7.96 -29.73 -0.39
C LEU A 454 -9.38 -29.66 -0.95
N ARG A 455 -10.34 -29.20 -0.14
CA ARG A 455 -11.72 -28.96 -0.58
C ARG A 455 -11.81 -27.87 -1.63
N ALA A 456 -11.07 -26.77 -1.46
CA ALA A 456 -11.03 -25.69 -2.45
C ALA A 456 -10.49 -26.18 -3.80
N LEU A 457 -9.40 -26.96 -3.81
CA LEU A 457 -8.83 -27.57 -5.02
C LEU A 457 -9.80 -28.55 -5.68
N CYS A 458 -10.42 -29.45 -4.91
CA CYS A 458 -11.44 -30.36 -5.44
C CYS A 458 -12.64 -29.60 -6.03
N SER A 459 -13.10 -28.54 -5.36
CA SER A 459 -14.23 -27.72 -5.84
C SER A 459 -13.91 -27.00 -7.14
N TYR A 460 -12.74 -26.37 -7.22
CA TYR A 460 -12.31 -25.66 -8.42
C TYR A 460 -12.20 -26.61 -9.62
N THR A 461 -11.66 -27.80 -9.41
CA THR A 461 -11.43 -28.79 -10.47
C THR A 461 -12.66 -29.64 -10.82
N ALA A 462 -13.78 -29.49 -10.09
CA ALA A 462 -15.04 -30.20 -10.35
C ALA A 462 -15.88 -29.61 -11.51
N ALA A 463 -15.34 -28.66 -12.28
CA ALA A 463 -15.94 -27.98 -13.43
C ALA A 463 -17.20 -27.13 -13.14
N VAL A 464 -18.02 -27.44 -12.15
CA VAL A 464 -19.25 -26.69 -11.84
C VAL A 464 -18.92 -25.31 -11.22
N THR A 465 -17.99 -25.27 -10.26
CA THR A 465 -17.71 -24.04 -9.48
C THR A 465 -16.83 -23.04 -10.23
N HIS A 466 -15.93 -23.50 -11.11
CA HIS A 466 -14.92 -22.63 -11.71
C HIS A 466 -15.46 -21.60 -12.71
N VAL A 467 -16.64 -21.82 -13.33
CA VAL A 467 -17.18 -20.90 -14.35
C VAL A 467 -17.62 -19.58 -13.71
N ASP A 468 -18.52 -19.64 -12.73
CA ASP A 468 -19.04 -18.46 -12.04
C ASP A 468 -17.97 -17.81 -11.16
N PHE A 469 -17.13 -18.63 -10.51
CA PHE A 469 -15.99 -18.14 -9.75
C PHE A 469 -15.01 -17.37 -10.64
N ASN A 470 -14.53 -17.95 -11.74
CA ASN A 470 -13.58 -17.26 -12.62
C ASN A 470 -14.21 -16.03 -13.30
N LYS A 471 -15.52 -16.03 -13.53
CA LYS A 471 -16.24 -14.84 -14.00
C LYS A 471 -16.20 -13.71 -12.97
N ALA A 472 -16.51 -14.01 -11.71
CA ALA A 472 -16.44 -13.03 -10.62
C ALA A 472 -14.99 -12.54 -10.44
N VAL A 473 -14.02 -13.46 -10.38
CA VAL A 473 -12.60 -13.11 -10.23
C VAL A 473 -12.13 -12.20 -11.36
N ARG A 474 -12.57 -12.41 -12.61
CA ARG A 474 -12.13 -11.57 -13.75
C ARG A 474 -12.64 -10.12 -13.71
N ALA A 475 -13.77 -9.86 -13.05
CA ALA A 475 -14.52 -8.60 -13.25
C ALA A 475 -14.89 -7.84 -11.97
N GLU A 476 -14.68 -8.41 -10.79
CA GLU A 476 -15.20 -7.86 -9.53
C GLU A 476 -14.12 -7.26 -8.61
N ALA A 477 -12.96 -6.82 -9.14
CA ALA A 477 -11.94 -6.14 -8.33
C ALA A 477 -12.51 -4.94 -7.52
N THR A 478 -13.39 -4.15 -8.14
CA THR A 478 -14.07 -3.02 -7.48
C THR A 478 -15.02 -3.45 -6.36
N ASN A 479 -15.58 -4.65 -6.46
CA ASN A 479 -16.50 -5.26 -5.49
C ASN A 479 -15.80 -6.13 -4.45
N TYR A 480 -14.47 -6.31 -4.55
CA TYR A 480 -13.66 -7.10 -3.61
C TYR A 480 -13.77 -6.57 -2.17
N GLY A 481 -14.11 -5.30 -1.97
CA GLY A 481 -14.31 -4.78 -0.62
C GLY A 481 -15.69 -5.01 -0.01
N SER A 482 -16.65 -5.50 -0.79
CA SER A 482 -18.07 -5.41 -0.47
C SER A 482 -18.85 -6.68 -0.83
N SER A 483 -19.25 -6.83 -2.09
CA SER A 483 -20.21 -7.82 -2.57
C SER A 483 -19.58 -9.06 -3.19
N PHE A 484 -18.24 -9.11 -3.33
CA PHE A 484 -17.55 -10.29 -3.84
C PHE A 484 -17.82 -11.51 -2.95
N LYS A 485 -18.35 -12.58 -3.54
CA LYS A 485 -18.89 -13.73 -2.78
C LYS A 485 -17.89 -14.85 -2.52
N TYR A 486 -16.70 -14.76 -3.12
CA TYR A 486 -15.76 -15.88 -3.21
C TYR A 486 -14.47 -15.63 -2.45
N HIS A 487 -14.53 -14.92 -1.32
CA HIS A 487 -13.33 -14.52 -0.61
C HIS A 487 -12.57 -15.70 -0.02
N SER A 488 -13.26 -16.61 0.66
CA SER A 488 -12.61 -17.78 1.24
C SER A 488 -12.07 -18.71 0.16
N LEU A 489 -12.83 -18.93 -0.92
CA LEU A 489 -12.35 -19.75 -2.03
C LEU A 489 -11.15 -19.13 -2.74
N HIS A 490 -11.16 -17.82 -3.02
CA HIS A 490 -10.04 -17.10 -3.63
C HIS A 490 -8.78 -17.19 -2.77
N TYR A 491 -8.92 -16.93 -1.46
CA TYR A 491 -7.81 -17.06 -0.51
C TYR A 491 -7.23 -18.47 -0.49
N LEU A 492 -8.09 -19.49 -0.27
CA LEU A 492 -7.64 -20.88 -0.15
C LEU A 492 -6.97 -21.40 -1.43
N LEU A 493 -7.46 -21.02 -2.61
CA LEU A 493 -6.79 -21.40 -3.86
C LEU A 493 -5.43 -20.70 -4.00
N THR A 494 -5.36 -19.42 -3.65
CA THR A 494 -4.10 -18.65 -3.70
C THR A 494 -3.05 -19.22 -2.77
N SER A 495 -3.41 -19.44 -1.50
CA SER A 495 -2.49 -19.99 -0.49
C SER A 495 -2.11 -21.44 -0.81
N ALA A 496 -3.02 -22.27 -1.35
CA ALA A 496 -2.69 -23.62 -1.78
C ALA A 496 -1.63 -23.64 -2.88
N ILE A 497 -1.75 -22.77 -3.89
CA ILE A 497 -0.75 -22.63 -4.96
C ILE A 497 0.60 -22.21 -4.37
N GLN A 498 0.62 -21.22 -3.47
CA GLN A 498 1.84 -20.74 -2.80
C GLN A 498 2.51 -21.82 -1.94
N ILE A 499 1.72 -22.68 -1.27
CA ILE A 499 2.22 -23.82 -0.49
C ILE A 499 2.82 -24.90 -1.40
N LEU A 500 2.23 -25.12 -2.57
CA LEU A 500 2.67 -26.16 -3.52
C LEU A 500 3.87 -25.72 -4.36
N ASN A 501 4.02 -24.43 -4.65
CA ASN A 501 5.17 -23.85 -5.35
C ASN A 501 5.76 -22.67 -4.56
N PRO A 502 6.41 -22.94 -3.41
CA PRO A 502 6.95 -21.89 -2.56
C PRO A 502 8.10 -21.15 -3.26
N ASP A 503 8.11 -19.82 -3.12
CA ASP A 503 9.09 -18.88 -3.71
C ASP A 503 9.23 -18.98 -5.24
N HIS A 504 8.20 -19.47 -5.95
CA HIS A 504 8.22 -19.61 -7.41
C HIS A 504 9.39 -20.46 -7.93
N LYS A 505 9.83 -21.46 -7.15
CA LYS A 505 11.03 -22.26 -7.42
C LYS A 505 10.93 -23.10 -8.69
N ILE A 506 9.73 -23.51 -9.06
CA ILE A 506 9.49 -24.42 -10.19
C ILE A 506 8.68 -23.68 -11.25
N CYS A 507 9.18 -23.70 -12.49
CA CYS A 507 8.42 -23.29 -13.65
C CYS A 507 7.94 -24.51 -14.44
N TYR A 508 6.70 -24.46 -14.91
CA TYR A 508 6.06 -25.51 -15.70
C TYR A 508 5.80 -25.02 -17.13
N THR A 509 6.00 -25.91 -18.10
CA THR A 509 5.45 -25.73 -19.45
C THR A 509 4.11 -26.43 -19.53
N VAL A 510 3.05 -25.66 -19.72
CA VAL A 510 1.67 -26.12 -19.64
C VAL A 510 0.88 -25.67 -20.87
N TYR A 511 -0.26 -26.33 -21.09
CA TYR A 511 -1.09 -26.14 -22.25
C TYR A 511 -2.52 -25.82 -21.82
N ARG A 512 -3.13 -24.84 -22.50
CA ARG A 512 -4.54 -24.49 -22.34
C ARG A 512 -5.22 -24.44 -23.69
N ARG A 513 -6.42 -25.00 -23.78
CA ARG A 513 -7.23 -25.05 -25.00
C ARG A 513 -8.57 -24.38 -24.76
N THR A 514 -9.11 -23.72 -25.78
CA THR A 514 -10.42 -23.07 -25.69
C THR A 514 -11.13 -22.97 -27.03
N ASN A 515 -12.45 -22.93 -26.97
CA ASN A 515 -13.31 -22.58 -28.10
C ASN A 515 -13.47 -21.06 -28.30
N TYR A 516 -12.92 -20.21 -27.42
CA TYR A 516 -12.90 -18.78 -27.65
C TYR A 516 -11.85 -18.37 -28.69
N ILE A 517 -12.16 -17.34 -29.45
CA ILE A 517 -11.26 -16.76 -30.45
C ILE A 517 -10.55 -15.59 -29.79
N TYR A 518 -9.27 -15.77 -29.47
CA TYR A 518 -8.43 -14.72 -28.89
C TYR A 518 -7.60 -14.02 -29.97
N THR A 519 -7.30 -12.76 -29.69
CA THR A 519 -6.42 -11.90 -30.51
C THR A 519 -5.40 -11.25 -29.59
N GLY A 520 -4.22 -10.94 -30.13
CA GLY A 520 -3.12 -10.33 -29.39
C GLY A 520 -1.94 -10.12 -30.31
N GLU A 521 -0.92 -9.43 -29.81
CA GLU A 521 0.28 -9.09 -30.56
C GLU A 521 1.53 -9.69 -29.91
N VAL A 522 2.53 -10.03 -30.73
CA VAL A 522 3.84 -10.46 -30.21
C VAL A 522 4.46 -9.31 -29.41
N SER A 523 5.05 -9.64 -28.28
CA SER A 523 5.57 -8.74 -27.24
C SER A 523 4.54 -8.04 -26.35
N GLN A 524 3.24 -8.24 -26.58
CA GLN A 524 2.21 -7.77 -25.67
C GLN A 524 2.31 -8.51 -24.32
N ILE A 525 2.18 -7.76 -23.21
CA ILE A 525 2.04 -8.33 -21.87
C ILE A 525 0.56 -8.48 -21.56
N ILE A 526 0.18 -9.66 -21.07
CA ILE A 526 -1.20 -10.04 -20.76
C ILE A 526 -1.25 -10.73 -19.41
N ARG A 527 -2.45 -10.79 -18.84
CA ARG A 527 -2.78 -11.65 -17.70
C ARG A 527 -3.96 -12.52 -18.05
N LEU A 528 -4.09 -13.65 -17.37
CA LEU A 528 -5.33 -14.43 -17.46
C LEU A 528 -6.46 -13.70 -16.71
N GLY A 529 -6.16 -13.05 -15.58
CA GLY A 529 -7.15 -12.32 -14.78
C GLY A 529 -8.08 -13.21 -13.95
N TYR A 530 -7.78 -14.49 -13.85
CA TYR A 530 -8.51 -15.48 -13.06
C TYR A 530 -7.60 -16.69 -12.84
N PHE A 531 -8.04 -17.67 -12.05
CA PHE A 531 -7.29 -18.91 -11.88
C PHE A 531 -7.23 -19.69 -13.21
N GLY A 532 -6.05 -19.80 -13.80
CA GLY A 532 -5.85 -20.45 -15.09
C GLY A 532 -5.74 -21.95 -14.94
N SER A 533 -6.79 -22.70 -15.24
CA SER A 533 -6.70 -24.16 -15.39
C SER A 533 -5.91 -24.50 -16.67
N THR A 534 -4.81 -25.23 -16.52
CA THR A 534 -3.91 -25.66 -17.61
C THR A 534 -3.49 -27.12 -17.40
N SER A 535 -2.94 -27.77 -18.41
CA SER A 535 -2.52 -29.18 -18.33
C SER A 535 -1.06 -29.35 -18.73
N LEU A 536 -0.38 -30.33 -18.13
CA LEU A 536 0.93 -30.81 -18.61
C LEU A 536 0.84 -31.55 -19.96
N THR A 537 -0.37 -31.86 -20.45
CA THR A 537 -0.59 -32.62 -21.69
C THR A 537 -1.24 -31.76 -22.78
N THR A 538 -0.90 -32.03 -24.04
CA THR A 538 -1.46 -31.33 -25.21
C THR A 538 -2.73 -32.00 -25.76
N THR A 539 -3.06 -33.20 -25.27
CA THR A 539 -4.06 -34.12 -25.86
C THR A 539 -5.49 -33.88 -25.40
N LEU A 540 -5.74 -32.90 -24.53
CA LEU A 540 -7.08 -32.58 -24.01
C LEU A 540 -7.90 -31.76 -25.04
N THR A 541 -8.12 -32.34 -26.21
CA THR A 541 -8.77 -31.67 -27.36
C THR A 541 -10.23 -31.27 -27.10
N GLY A 542 -10.89 -31.92 -26.13
CA GLY A 542 -12.28 -31.63 -25.75
C GLY A 542 -12.54 -30.23 -25.22
N PHE A 543 -11.51 -29.49 -24.78
CA PHE A 543 -11.64 -28.10 -24.33
C PHE A 543 -11.68 -27.07 -25.47
N GLY A 544 -11.36 -27.50 -26.69
CA GLY A 544 -11.47 -26.69 -27.90
C GLY A 544 -10.19 -26.60 -28.73
N ALA A 545 -10.34 -25.91 -29.87
CA ALA A 545 -9.29 -25.78 -30.88
C ALA A 545 -9.21 -24.39 -31.55
N ASN A 546 -10.05 -23.42 -31.13
CA ASN A 546 -10.05 -22.09 -31.74
C ASN A 546 -8.82 -21.28 -31.31
N SER A 547 -8.53 -21.24 -30.01
CA SER A 547 -7.29 -20.68 -29.48
C SER A 547 -6.66 -21.67 -28.51
N CYS A 548 -5.36 -21.85 -28.63
CA CYS A 548 -4.57 -22.69 -27.74
C CYS A 548 -3.37 -21.92 -27.23
N PHE A 549 -2.90 -22.28 -26.05
CA PHE A 549 -1.82 -21.59 -25.36
C PHE A 549 -0.78 -22.62 -24.94
N LYS A 550 0.49 -22.35 -25.24
CA LYS A 550 1.64 -22.96 -24.59
C LYS A 550 2.20 -21.91 -23.63
N ILE A 551 2.19 -22.21 -22.35
CA ILE A 551 2.50 -21.25 -21.29
C ILE A 551 3.67 -21.78 -20.48
N GLN A 552 4.70 -20.95 -20.33
CA GLN A 552 5.70 -21.15 -19.30
C GLN A 552 5.30 -20.33 -18.07
N THR A 553 4.76 -21.02 -17.05
CA THR A 553 4.32 -20.42 -15.78
C THR A 553 5.32 -20.73 -14.68
N CYS A 554 5.64 -19.75 -13.84
CA CYS A 554 6.50 -19.88 -12.67
C CYS A 554 5.73 -19.62 -11.36
N SER A 555 4.50 -19.11 -11.43
CA SER A 555 3.62 -18.98 -10.27
C SER A 555 2.57 -20.08 -10.17
N GLY A 556 2.39 -20.88 -11.22
CA GLY A 556 1.49 -22.02 -11.21
C GLY A 556 1.98 -23.16 -10.33
N ALA A 557 1.04 -23.98 -9.87
CA ALA A 557 1.32 -25.19 -9.09
C ALA A 557 0.67 -26.42 -9.72
N ASP A 558 1.39 -27.54 -9.74
CA ASP A 558 0.84 -28.85 -10.12
C ASP A 558 -0.15 -29.32 -9.05
N VAL A 559 -1.42 -29.43 -9.43
CA VAL A 559 -2.53 -29.83 -8.56
C VAL A 559 -3.09 -31.20 -8.92
N LYS A 560 -2.40 -31.97 -9.78
CA LYS A 560 -2.83 -33.29 -10.25
C LYS A 560 -3.26 -34.23 -9.12
N GLU A 561 -2.49 -34.30 -8.04
CA GLU A 561 -2.80 -35.18 -6.90
C GLU A 561 -4.03 -34.72 -6.10
N TYR A 562 -4.40 -33.44 -6.25
CA TYR A 562 -5.46 -32.76 -5.50
C TYR A 562 -6.71 -32.44 -6.32
N ALA A 563 -6.67 -32.65 -7.64
CA ALA A 563 -7.76 -32.36 -8.56
C ALA A 563 -8.85 -33.45 -8.51
N GLN A 564 -10.10 -33.07 -8.85
CA GLN A 564 -11.24 -33.96 -9.02
C GLN A 564 -10.97 -35.01 -10.12
N VAL A 565 -10.27 -34.59 -11.20
CA VAL A 565 -9.93 -35.43 -12.36
C VAL A 565 -8.40 -35.43 -12.58
N PRO A 566 -7.63 -36.27 -11.86
CA PRO A 566 -6.17 -36.32 -11.95
C PRO A 566 -5.61 -36.61 -13.34
N GLU A 567 -6.39 -37.26 -14.21
CA GLU A 567 -6.02 -37.59 -15.58
C GLU A 567 -5.77 -36.35 -16.45
N GLN A 568 -6.35 -35.20 -16.07
CA GLN A 568 -6.12 -33.92 -16.75
C GLN A 568 -4.73 -33.34 -16.47
N GLN A 569 -4.00 -33.85 -15.47
CA GLN A 569 -2.66 -33.38 -15.08
C GLN A 569 -2.62 -31.86 -14.92
N GLU A 570 -3.57 -31.36 -14.14
CA GLU A 570 -3.87 -29.95 -14.05
C GLU A 570 -2.78 -29.18 -13.30
N VAL A 571 -2.33 -28.08 -13.87
CA VAL A 571 -1.51 -27.05 -13.24
C VAL A 571 -2.35 -25.79 -13.14
N LEU A 572 -2.49 -25.26 -11.94
CA LEU A 572 -3.32 -24.10 -11.67
C LEU A 572 -2.46 -22.84 -11.59
N ILE A 573 -2.73 -21.88 -12.49
CA ILE A 573 -2.04 -20.59 -12.55
C ILE A 573 -2.82 -19.55 -11.73
N PRO A 574 -2.20 -18.79 -10.83
CA PRO A 574 -2.89 -17.75 -10.07
C PRO A 574 -3.22 -16.50 -10.93
N PRO A 575 -4.21 -15.68 -10.53
CA PRO A 575 -4.70 -14.55 -11.34
C PRO A 575 -3.68 -13.41 -11.55
N TYR A 576 -2.64 -13.33 -10.71
CA TYR A 576 -1.65 -12.24 -10.67
C TYR A 576 -0.40 -12.46 -11.54
N GLU A 577 -0.24 -13.64 -12.15
CA GLU A 577 0.92 -13.90 -13.02
C GLU A 577 0.77 -13.20 -14.38
N GLN A 578 1.82 -12.52 -14.81
CA GLN A 578 1.91 -11.79 -16.06
C GLN A 578 2.70 -12.58 -17.10
N PHE A 579 2.26 -12.51 -18.35
CA PHE A 579 2.86 -13.24 -19.45
C PHE A 579 3.13 -12.32 -20.63
N LYS A 580 4.29 -12.50 -21.27
CA LYS A 580 4.59 -11.90 -22.56
C LYS A 580 4.25 -12.89 -23.68
N ILE A 581 3.53 -12.44 -24.69
CA ILE A 581 3.34 -13.21 -25.92
C ILE A 581 4.65 -13.21 -26.70
N THR A 582 5.31 -14.36 -26.83
CA THR A 582 6.58 -14.47 -27.56
C THR A 582 6.37 -14.88 -29.02
N GLU A 583 5.37 -15.73 -29.28
CA GLU A 583 5.04 -16.21 -30.61
C GLU A 583 3.54 -16.37 -30.80
N ILE A 584 3.08 -16.21 -32.04
CA ILE A 584 1.71 -16.51 -32.47
C ILE A 584 1.79 -17.34 -33.74
N HIS A 585 1.13 -18.50 -33.75
CA HIS A 585 1.08 -19.40 -34.90
C HIS A 585 -0.36 -19.49 -35.43
N ASP A 586 -0.57 -19.11 -36.68
CA ASP A 586 -1.87 -19.08 -37.34
C ASP A 586 -2.02 -20.20 -38.38
N GLY A 587 -3.06 -21.02 -38.19
CA GLY A 587 -3.44 -22.12 -39.08
C GLY A 587 -3.17 -23.49 -38.48
N GLU A 588 -4.07 -24.44 -38.78
CA GLU A 588 -3.93 -25.83 -38.38
C GLU A 588 -2.64 -26.44 -38.97
N GLY A 589 -1.95 -27.26 -38.18
CA GLY A 589 -0.70 -27.94 -38.53
C GLY A 589 0.55 -27.08 -38.43
N LYS A 590 0.43 -25.79 -38.08
CA LYS A 590 1.58 -24.87 -37.99
C LYS A 590 2.40 -25.03 -36.71
N PHE A 591 1.77 -25.45 -35.61
CA PHE A 591 2.45 -25.73 -34.35
C PHE A 591 2.52 -27.24 -34.11
N ALA A 592 3.73 -27.80 -33.99
CA ALA A 592 3.94 -29.25 -34.00
C ALA A 592 3.29 -29.99 -32.82
N GLU A 593 3.26 -29.37 -31.64
CA GLU A 593 2.75 -29.96 -30.40
C GLU A 593 1.21 -29.95 -30.31
N MET A 594 0.55 -29.07 -31.08
CA MET A 594 -0.92 -28.86 -31.08
C MET A 594 -1.42 -28.58 -32.49
N LYS A 595 -1.34 -29.60 -33.37
CA LYS A 595 -1.60 -29.45 -34.81
C LYS A 595 -3.05 -29.12 -35.14
N ASP A 596 -3.99 -29.50 -34.29
CA ASP A 596 -5.42 -29.28 -34.48
C ASP A 596 -5.88 -27.88 -34.04
N CYS A 597 -5.00 -27.08 -33.41
CA CYS A 597 -5.33 -25.72 -33.01
C CYS A 597 -5.26 -24.74 -34.19
N ARG A 598 -6.29 -23.91 -34.34
CA ARG A 598 -6.36 -22.89 -35.39
C ARG A 598 -5.42 -21.72 -35.15
N ARG A 599 -5.23 -21.35 -33.88
CA ARG A 599 -4.29 -20.32 -33.44
C ARG A 599 -3.62 -20.76 -32.14
N VAL A 600 -2.30 -20.63 -32.08
CA VAL A 600 -1.50 -20.94 -30.88
C VAL A 600 -0.74 -19.71 -30.41
N PHE A 601 -0.89 -19.38 -29.13
CA PHE A 601 -0.12 -18.36 -28.43
C PHE A 601 0.97 -19.03 -27.59
N VAL A 602 2.22 -18.57 -27.72
CA VAL A 602 3.31 -18.96 -26.83
C VAL A 602 3.53 -17.83 -25.83
N LEU A 603 3.44 -18.16 -24.55
CA LEU A 603 3.46 -17.24 -23.43
C LEU A 603 4.64 -17.55 -22.50
N GLU A 604 5.45 -16.54 -22.17
CA GLU A 604 6.51 -16.64 -21.16
C GLU A 604 6.18 -15.76 -19.95
N SER A 605 6.38 -16.30 -18.74
CA SER A 605 6.20 -15.55 -17.50
C SER A 605 7.17 -14.37 -17.43
N VAL A 606 6.65 -13.19 -17.07
CA VAL A 606 7.44 -11.99 -16.79
C VAL A 606 7.39 -11.57 -15.31
N GLY A 607 6.82 -12.45 -14.47
CA GLY A 607 6.69 -12.25 -13.03
C GLY A 607 5.24 -12.11 -12.56
N ALA A 608 5.08 -11.82 -11.27
CA ALA A 608 3.80 -11.66 -10.61
C ALA A 608 3.60 -10.21 -10.13
N HIS A 609 2.40 -9.67 -10.33
CA HIS A 609 2.04 -8.35 -9.81
C HIS A 609 0.53 -8.28 -9.57
N SER A 610 0.13 -7.84 -8.37
CA SER A 610 -1.27 -7.63 -7.98
C SER A 610 -1.61 -6.14 -7.97
N PHE A 611 -2.70 -5.78 -8.63
CA PHE A 611 -3.27 -4.43 -8.58
C PHE A 611 -4.06 -4.19 -7.29
N LEU A 612 -4.59 -5.26 -6.67
CA LEU A 612 -5.30 -5.15 -5.40
C LEU A 612 -4.37 -4.91 -4.20
N GLN A 613 -3.09 -5.25 -4.28
CA GLN A 613 -2.15 -5.11 -3.16
C GLN A 613 -1.93 -3.65 -2.71
N HIS A 614 -2.22 -2.65 -3.57
CA HIS A 614 -2.04 -1.21 -3.27
C HIS A 614 -3.32 -0.39 -3.04
N ALA A 615 -4.52 -0.97 -3.13
CA ALA A 615 -5.81 -0.22 -3.13
C ALA A 615 -6.53 -0.13 -1.75
N GLY A 616 -5.98 0.60 -0.78
CA GLY A 616 -6.32 0.60 0.67
C GLY A 616 -7.76 0.87 1.18
N SER A 617 -8.82 0.14 0.81
CA SER A 617 -10.19 0.48 1.30
C SER A 617 -11.22 -0.64 1.55
N SER A 618 -10.86 -1.86 1.99
CA SER A 618 -11.85 -2.90 2.35
C SER A 618 -11.74 -3.44 3.79
N PRO A 619 -12.80 -4.05 4.36
CA PRO A 619 -12.72 -4.79 5.63
C PRO A 619 -11.71 -5.95 5.62
N TRP A 620 -11.36 -6.48 4.44
CA TRP A 620 -10.21 -7.36 4.20
C TRP A 620 -8.84 -6.68 4.41
N ARG A 621 -8.81 -5.36 4.68
CA ARG A 621 -7.61 -4.55 4.98
C ARG A 621 -7.63 -3.93 6.37
N ARG A 622 -8.62 -4.22 7.24
CA ARG A 622 -8.76 -3.48 8.51
C ARG A 622 -7.81 -4.06 9.59
N LEU A 623 -6.68 -3.37 9.75
CA LEU A 623 -5.66 -3.42 10.80
C LEU A 623 -4.63 -4.57 10.86
N ASP A 624 -4.96 -5.84 10.60
CA ASP A 624 -4.00 -6.93 10.93
C ASP A 624 -2.83 -7.08 9.93
N CYS A 625 -3.06 -6.96 8.60
CA CYS A 625 -1.97 -7.06 7.62
C CYS A 625 -0.96 -5.90 7.67
N LEU A 626 -1.38 -4.69 8.06
CA LEU A 626 -0.50 -3.49 8.13
C LEU A 626 0.40 -3.52 9.38
N VAL A 627 -0.12 -4.01 10.51
CA VAL A 627 0.65 -4.17 11.76
C VAL A 627 1.75 -5.23 11.61
N SER A 628 1.53 -6.26 10.79
CA SER A 628 2.54 -7.28 10.47
C SER A 628 3.69 -6.75 9.58
N MET A 629 3.44 -5.76 8.70
CA MET A 629 4.51 -5.15 7.89
C MET A 629 5.44 -4.27 8.73
N GLU A 630 4.93 -3.54 9.72
CA GLU A 630 5.75 -2.72 10.63
C GLU A 630 6.59 -3.58 11.59
N THR A 631 6.05 -4.70 12.06
CA THR A 631 6.75 -5.64 12.97
C THR A 631 7.78 -6.52 12.25
N ALA A 632 7.54 -6.90 10.98
CA ALA A 632 8.51 -7.60 10.16
C ALA A 632 9.68 -6.68 9.70
N GLY A 633 9.43 -5.38 9.51
CA GLY A 633 10.47 -4.38 9.26
C GLY A 633 11.40 -4.15 10.45
N LEU A 634 10.88 -4.25 11.68
CA LEU A 634 11.67 -4.16 12.91
C LEU A 634 12.45 -5.44 13.23
N SER A 635 11.93 -6.60 12.84
CA SER A 635 12.57 -7.91 13.11
C SER A 635 13.74 -8.23 12.16
N ARG A 636 13.81 -7.59 10.98
CA ARG A 636 14.95 -7.73 10.04
C ARG A 636 16.07 -6.70 10.25
N LEU A 637 15.92 -5.76 11.18
CA LEU A 637 16.96 -4.79 11.55
C LEU A 637 17.80 -5.23 12.76
N HIS A 638 17.64 -6.47 13.24
CA HIS A 638 18.42 -7.04 14.34
C HIS A 638 19.32 -8.22 13.95
N GLY A 639 19.44 -8.53 12.66
CA GLY A 639 20.38 -9.51 12.14
C GLY A 639 21.16 -8.91 10.98
N ASP A 640 22.47 -8.87 11.14
CA ASP A 640 23.49 -8.62 10.12
C ASP A 640 23.89 -7.16 9.85
N GLY A 641 25.16 -6.89 10.17
CA GLY A 641 25.82 -5.61 9.99
C GLY A 641 26.16 -5.32 8.52
N TRP A 642 26.02 -4.03 8.21
CA TRP A 642 26.71 -3.26 7.16
C TRP A 642 26.81 -3.86 5.75
N PHE A 643 26.07 -3.27 4.81
CA PHE A 643 26.67 -2.59 3.65
C PHE A 643 25.72 -1.50 3.13
N VAL A 644 26.21 -0.26 3.11
CA VAL A 644 25.54 0.91 2.51
C VAL A 644 25.81 0.91 1.02
N SER A 645 24.77 0.98 0.17
CA SER A 645 24.86 1.48 -1.22
C SER A 645 23.50 1.92 -1.77
N ARG A 646 23.25 3.24 -1.67
CA ARG A 646 22.61 4.16 -2.64
C ARG A 646 21.48 3.65 -3.56
N LEU A 647 20.27 4.17 -3.32
CA LEU A 647 19.24 4.45 -4.34
C LEU A 647 19.29 5.95 -4.74
N PRO A 648 18.98 6.33 -5.99
CA PRO A 648 19.03 7.71 -6.46
C PRO A 648 17.76 8.49 -6.04
N ALA A 649 17.97 9.69 -5.52
CA ALA A 649 16.91 10.65 -5.26
C ALA A 649 16.41 11.26 -6.57
N ALA A 650 15.12 11.14 -6.83
CA ALA A 650 14.42 11.90 -7.85
C ALA A 650 14.38 13.38 -7.44
N ALA A 651 14.61 14.22 -8.44
CA ALA A 651 14.70 15.66 -8.35
C ALA A 651 13.37 16.30 -7.94
N ASP A 652 13.45 17.32 -7.10
CA ASP A 652 12.75 18.57 -7.40
C ASP A 652 13.62 19.77 -6.98
N GLY A 653 13.65 20.78 -7.83
CA GLY A 653 14.67 21.83 -7.86
C GLY A 653 14.27 23.15 -7.19
N GLN A 654 15.27 24.05 -7.16
CA GLN A 654 15.21 25.48 -6.81
C GLN A 654 15.04 25.74 -5.29
N GLN A 655 15.88 26.50 -4.59
CA GLN A 655 16.69 27.66 -4.94
C GLN A 655 18.06 27.71 -4.25
N THR A 656 18.99 28.29 -4.99
CA THR A 656 20.34 28.74 -4.66
C THR A 656 20.42 29.73 -3.48
N THR A 657 21.47 29.67 -2.66
CA THR A 657 22.59 30.65 -2.69
C THR A 657 23.64 30.42 -1.57
N ARG A 658 24.92 30.38 -2.00
CA ARG A 658 26.11 31.03 -1.41
C ARG A 658 26.50 30.57 0.03
N TRP A 659 27.66 29.94 0.27
CA TRP A 659 29.00 30.54 0.27
C TRP A 659 30.13 29.52 -0.01
N GLN A 660 31.19 30.01 -0.66
CA GLN A 660 32.42 29.33 -1.09
C GLN A 660 33.60 29.51 -0.11
N LYS A 661 34.64 28.67 -0.33
CA LYS A 661 36.07 28.71 0.11
C LYS A 661 36.34 28.13 1.51
N SER A 662 37.36 27.30 1.76
CA SER A 662 38.67 26.99 1.13
C SER A 662 39.09 25.59 1.63
N LEU A 663 39.53 24.56 0.89
CA LEU A 663 40.75 24.32 0.08
C LEU A 663 42.09 24.68 0.77
N ILE A 664 42.91 23.63 1.00
CA ILE A 664 44.38 23.46 0.81
C ILE A 664 44.97 22.55 1.93
N THR A 665 45.23 21.27 1.61
CA THR A 665 46.54 20.53 1.53
C THR A 665 46.96 19.94 2.90
N ASP A 666 47.63 18.80 3.05
CA ASP A 666 48.78 18.23 2.36
C ASP A 666 48.73 16.68 2.31
N THR A 667 49.37 16.14 1.28
CA THR A 667 49.82 14.75 1.12
C THR A 667 51.32 14.77 0.88
N GLU A 668 52.06 14.01 1.67
CA GLU A 668 53.46 13.56 1.51
C GLU A 668 53.65 12.51 2.64
N GLU A 669 54.35 11.39 2.54
CA GLU A 669 55.12 10.71 1.49
C GLU A 669 55.57 9.36 2.10
N ALA A 670 56.13 8.48 1.26
CA ALA A 670 57.02 7.35 1.58
C ALA A 670 56.40 6.05 2.15
N ASP A 671 56.95 4.85 1.92
CA ASP A 671 57.86 4.24 0.93
C ASP A 671 57.97 2.75 1.38
N GLY A 672 58.33 1.83 0.49
CA GLY A 672 58.86 0.51 0.88
C GLY A 672 58.22 -0.72 0.24
N GLY A 673 58.98 -1.36 -0.66
CA GLY A 673 58.79 -2.74 -1.13
C GLY A 673 58.88 -3.77 0.00
N GLU A 674 58.57 -5.05 -0.19
CA GLU A 674 59.27 -6.01 -1.06
C GLU A 674 58.39 -7.24 -1.35
N GLN A 675 58.77 -7.97 -2.40
CA GLN A 675 58.36 -9.33 -2.79
C GLN A 675 58.71 -10.35 -1.68
N GLU A 676 58.17 -11.57 -1.54
CA GLU A 676 58.23 -12.70 -2.49
C GLU A 676 57.54 -13.97 -1.89
N GLN A 677 56.92 -14.76 -2.76
CA GLN A 677 56.78 -16.25 -2.81
C GLN A 677 56.09 -17.12 -1.73
N GLU A 678 55.00 -17.76 -2.19
CA GLU A 678 54.68 -19.21 -2.24
C GLU A 678 55.47 -20.22 -1.37
N GLN A 679 54.75 -21.01 -0.55
CA GLN A 679 54.55 -22.48 -0.70
C GLN A 679 53.95 -23.14 0.57
N GLU A 680 52.82 -23.83 0.39
CA GLU A 680 52.41 -25.02 1.16
C GLU A 680 53.38 -26.21 0.89
N PRO A 681 53.40 -27.37 1.61
CA PRO A 681 52.25 -28.05 2.25
C PRO A 681 52.54 -28.87 3.55
N GLY A 682 51.49 -29.45 4.13
CA GLY A 682 51.54 -30.85 4.58
C GLY A 682 51.06 -31.18 6.00
N PRO A 683 50.54 -32.42 6.22
CA PRO A 683 49.47 -32.70 7.17
C PRO A 683 49.91 -33.52 8.40
N GLY A 684 49.07 -33.55 9.44
CA GLY A 684 49.29 -34.37 10.64
C GLY A 684 47.97 -34.79 11.32
N PRO A 685 47.96 -35.91 12.05
CA PRO A 685 46.88 -36.90 12.01
C PRO A 685 46.00 -36.94 13.28
N GLY A 686 44.79 -37.51 13.17
CA GLY A 686 44.07 -38.13 14.30
C GLY A 686 44.71 -39.49 14.69
N PRO A 687 44.15 -40.32 15.60
CA PRO A 687 42.78 -40.30 16.17
C PRO A 687 42.74 -40.55 17.71
N GLY A 688 41.55 -40.53 18.32
CA GLY A 688 41.34 -41.18 19.62
C GLY A 688 39.99 -40.88 20.31
N PRO A 689 39.30 -41.86 20.97
CA PRO A 689 37.84 -41.85 21.14
C PRO A 689 37.33 -41.85 22.61
N GLY A 690 36.01 -41.82 22.79
CA GLY A 690 35.25 -42.07 24.04
C GLY A 690 34.92 -40.77 24.79
N VAL A 691 33.70 -40.48 25.23
CA VAL A 691 32.53 -41.29 25.67
C VAL A 691 31.25 -40.57 25.29
#